data_AF-A0A8J8FZQ5-F1
#
_entry.id   AF-A0A8J8FZQ5-F1
#
_cell.length_a   1.000
_cell.length_b   1.000
_cell.length_c   1.000
_cell.angle_alpha   90.00
_cell.angle_beta   90.00
_cell.angle_gamma   90.00
#
_symmetry.space_group_name_H-M   'P 1'
#
loop_
_entity.id
_entity.type
_entity.pdbx_description
1 polymer ?
#
loop_
_entity_poly.entity_id
_entity_poly.type
_entity_poly.pdbx_seq_one_letter_code
_entity_poly.pdbx_strand_id
1 'polypeptide(L)'
;MASIKPIEVEAKISDNNDYIFLPEAMGVYEKWSYTEMFYGNTPFVADLDGDGSLEVLIGSVDHKIYCLNNYGIREWFFRTYDCIYSTSPAAADLDGDGTLEVLIGSDDKRMYCLNHSGGLKWSYQAGSTIRTSPAVADLDGDDSLEVLFGSWDYKLYCLNNSGGMEWSFIAGDRIDSSPCIADLDADGTLEVLFGSSDNKLYCLNHLGVIEWSYTTGDSIVSTPAVADLDDDGTLEVLIGSYDNVFYCISHTGGLEWSYTTSLEIKSSPVIADLDADGTLEVVVGSLDYNLYCFDHTGSVEWSYTTGYFVYSSPSIADIDGDGTLEVLIGSDDYKLYCLNHTGGEEWNFTSTMVFRSTQALVDLDSDGILEMIGMQNQTLYCYGFTGVVSSGPEQWHCFGGSIFHTGQLDSDCDYLDDLTEEFYGTNSTDADSDDDLILDGQEVQVGLNPLFNDSIEDLDLDGLSNYDELMIHHTYFYKSDSDDDLMPDAWEVTNSLNPRLNDSASDPDFDNLTNYNEYLENTDPNDFDTDNDLMPDGWEVVNNLNPLVNDASGDPDLDTLTNYDEYLNGTNPWLADSDSDGINDDEEIQEGLDGYITDPTNPDTDGDGFTDLEEINKGRDPTDPLNHPFQISDLIIAENIIAYVSAIVISITISGIIIGAQIVQSGGGLRPRIRRSKISEPSTPEESLSQPPPSNESIPPPDSEIPSERQLPPELTPDKPTTEQPIPDETPDKSPDIKDEVEKETEGKIKDLVKDLLDEMKKDACCPKCETISIGPYCYICGTVIKKDADDFKEVESQKEN
;
A
#
# COMPACT_ATOMS: atom_id res chain seq x y z
N MET A 1 2.67 16.35 -15.34
CA MET A 1 1.50 15.85 -16.10
C MET A 1 1.68 16.06 -17.61
N ALA A 2 1.13 15.15 -18.44
CA ALA A 2 0.64 15.53 -19.78
C ALA A 2 -0.78 16.09 -19.61
N SER A 3 -1.27 16.96 -20.51
CA SER A 3 -2.65 17.44 -20.37
C SER A 3 -3.64 16.33 -20.73
N ILE A 4 -4.25 15.75 -19.69
CA ILE A 4 -5.46 14.95 -19.78
C ILE A 4 -6.53 15.80 -20.51
N LYS A 5 -7.44 15.14 -21.20
CA LYS A 5 -8.53 15.80 -21.92
C LYS A 5 -9.85 15.17 -21.52
N PRO A 6 -10.91 15.97 -21.32
CA PRO A 6 -12.27 15.46 -21.23
C PRO A 6 -12.61 14.59 -22.44
N ILE A 7 -13.38 13.54 -22.16
CA ILE A 7 -14.03 12.70 -23.15
C ILE A 7 -15.12 13.53 -23.84
N GLU A 8 -15.49 13.17 -25.08
CA GLU A 8 -16.58 13.84 -25.79
C GLU A 8 -17.93 13.36 -25.21
N VAL A 9 -18.39 14.03 -24.16
CA VAL A 9 -19.68 13.81 -23.48
C VAL A 9 -20.82 14.43 -24.31
N GLU A 10 -21.87 13.66 -24.60
CA GLU A 10 -23.11 14.16 -25.23
C GLU A 10 -24.07 14.66 -24.14
N ALA A 11 -23.73 15.75 -23.47
CA ALA A 11 -24.55 16.33 -22.40
C ALA A 11 -25.77 17.12 -22.96
N LYS A 12 -26.90 17.05 -22.27
CA LYS A 12 -28.20 17.55 -22.75
C LYS A 12 -28.65 18.80 -21.99
N ILE A 13 -28.90 19.88 -22.71
CA ILE A 13 -29.58 21.05 -22.15
C ILE A 13 -31.06 20.69 -21.93
N SER A 14 -31.55 20.83 -20.69
CA SER A 14 -32.95 20.56 -20.35
C SER A 14 -33.91 21.51 -21.09
N ASP A 15 -35.08 20.99 -21.50
CA ASP A 15 -36.06 21.74 -22.32
C ASP A 15 -36.73 22.92 -21.57
N ASN A 16 -36.54 23.03 -20.23
CA ASN A 16 -37.27 23.96 -19.36
C ASN A 16 -36.56 25.30 -19.09
N ASN A 17 -35.23 25.40 -19.25
CA ASN A 17 -34.50 26.68 -19.32
C ASN A 17 -34.69 27.62 -18.09
N ASP A 18 -34.90 27.08 -16.90
CA ASP A 18 -34.77 27.80 -15.62
C ASP A 18 -33.65 27.14 -14.81
N TYR A 19 -32.82 27.98 -14.17
CA TYR A 19 -31.41 27.71 -13.80
C TYR A 19 -30.48 27.39 -14.99
N ILE A 20 -29.20 27.74 -14.83
CA ILE A 20 -28.21 27.71 -15.92
C ILE A 20 -27.18 26.65 -15.59
N PHE A 21 -27.61 25.39 -15.67
CA PHE A 21 -26.66 24.34 -15.98
C PHE A 21 -26.02 24.68 -17.34
N LEU A 22 -24.69 24.60 -17.41
CA LEU A 22 -23.96 24.65 -18.67
C LEU A 22 -23.42 23.24 -18.90
N PRO A 23 -24.06 22.41 -19.74
CA PRO A 23 -23.55 21.08 -20.07
C PRO A 23 -22.22 21.11 -20.87
N GLU A 24 -21.69 22.31 -21.14
CA GLU A 24 -20.33 22.58 -21.62
C GLU A 24 -19.29 22.67 -20.48
N ALA A 25 -19.70 22.51 -19.21
CA ALA A 25 -18.85 22.60 -18.01
C ALA A 25 -18.62 21.25 -17.30
N MET A 26 -19.60 20.34 -17.33
CA MET A 26 -19.44 18.94 -16.90
C MET A 26 -18.72 18.13 -17.97
N GLY A 27 -17.63 17.46 -17.61
CA GLY A 27 -16.81 16.69 -18.56
C GLY A 27 -16.02 15.57 -17.90
N VAL A 28 -16.47 14.33 -18.10
CA VAL A 28 -15.78 13.12 -17.64
C VAL A 28 -14.36 13.05 -18.23
N TYR A 29 -13.34 12.83 -17.40
CA TYR A 29 -11.95 12.69 -17.84
C TYR A 29 -11.24 11.53 -17.14
N GLU A 30 -10.37 10.81 -17.87
CA GLU A 30 -9.58 9.69 -17.33
C GLU A 30 -8.49 10.22 -16.38
N LYS A 31 -8.68 10.11 -15.05
CA LYS A 31 -7.60 10.36 -14.07
C LYS A 31 -6.50 9.30 -14.28
N TRP A 32 -6.87 8.02 -14.33
CA TRP A 32 -5.94 6.91 -14.66
C TRP A 32 -6.65 5.67 -15.23
N SER A 33 -5.87 4.71 -15.73
CA SER A 33 -6.36 3.38 -16.14
C SER A 33 -5.36 2.25 -15.92
N TYR A 34 -5.86 1.10 -15.44
CA TYR A 34 -5.08 -0.09 -15.11
C TYR A 34 -5.60 -1.32 -15.88
N THR A 35 -4.72 -2.07 -16.56
CA THR A 35 -5.12 -3.12 -17.53
C THR A 35 -4.48 -4.47 -17.23
N GLU A 36 -5.32 -5.47 -16.95
CA GLU A 36 -4.92 -6.88 -16.76
C GLU A 36 -5.90 -7.82 -17.49
N MET A 37 -6.62 -8.74 -16.82
CA MET A 37 -7.71 -9.52 -17.43
C MET A 37 -8.98 -9.46 -16.56
N PHE A 38 -9.44 -8.25 -16.28
CA PHE A 38 -10.73 -8.02 -15.65
C PHE A 38 -11.87 -8.46 -16.57
N TYR A 39 -12.92 -9.12 -16.04
CA TYR A 39 -14.16 -9.38 -16.78
C TYR A 39 -15.39 -9.48 -15.85
N GLY A 40 -16.17 -8.39 -15.77
CA GLY A 40 -17.47 -8.38 -15.09
C GLY A 40 -17.40 -8.49 -13.57
N ASN A 41 -16.31 -8.00 -12.97
CA ASN A 41 -16.17 -7.85 -11.53
C ASN A 41 -16.47 -6.39 -11.16
N THR A 42 -17.07 -6.16 -10.00
CA THR A 42 -17.26 -4.80 -9.49
C THR A 42 -15.97 -4.34 -8.82
N PRO A 43 -15.50 -3.10 -9.05
CA PRO A 43 -14.46 -2.50 -8.22
C PRO A 43 -15.03 -2.19 -6.84
N PHE A 44 -14.23 -2.42 -5.82
CA PHE A 44 -14.47 -2.02 -4.44
C PHE A 44 -13.48 -0.92 -4.08
N VAL A 45 -13.86 0.00 -3.21
CA VAL A 45 -12.99 1.06 -2.70
C VAL A 45 -13.18 1.19 -1.19
N ALA A 46 -12.08 1.27 -0.44
CA ALA A 46 -12.00 1.66 0.97
C ALA A 46 -10.54 1.99 1.29
N ASP A 47 -10.29 2.78 2.33
CA ASP A 47 -8.98 2.77 3.01
C ASP A 47 -8.81 1.40 3.65
N LEU A 48 -7.67 0.74 3.43
CA LEU A 48 -7.42 -0.58 4.02
C LEU A 48 -6.53 -0.55 5.26
N ASP A 49 -5.73 0.50 5.49
CA ASP A 49 -4.81 0.58 6.64
C ASP A 49 -4.78 1.89 7.44
N GLY A 50 -5.76 2.77 7.22
CA GLY A 50 -6.00 3.96 8.04
C GLY A 50 -5.05 5.11 7.72
N ASP A 51 -4.62 5.25 6.46
CA ASP A 51 -3.77 6.36 5.99
C ASP A 51 -4.56 7.54 5.40
N GLY A 52 -5.90 7.44 5.35
CA GLY A 52 -6.79 8.45 4.77
C GLY A 52 -6.82 8.46 3.24
N SER A 53 -6.05 7.61 2.56
CA SER A 53 -6.20 7.32 1.13
C SER A 53 -7.14 6.16 0.90
N LEU A 54 -7.66 6.05 -0.33
CA LEU A 54 -8.60 5.00 -0.70
C LEU A 54 -7.99 4.01 -1.71
N GLU A 55 -7.98 2.72 -1.35
CA GLU A 55 -7.51 1.64 -2.20
C GLU A 55 -8.63 1.08 -3.08
N VAL A 56 -8.33 0.99 -4.38
CA VAL A 56 -9.20 0.38 -5.37
C VAL A 56 -8.87 -1.11 -5.52
N LEU A 57 -9.72 -1.95 -4.91
CA LEU A 57 -9.64 -3.41 -4.98
C LEU A 57 -10.44 -3.98 -6.16
N ILE A 58 -9.83 -4.92 -6.90
CA ILE A 58 -10.53 -5.59 -8.00
C ILE A 58 -10.06 -7.03 -8.28
N GLY A 59 -11.03 -7.94 -8.39
CA GLY A 59 -10.81 -9.32 -8.85
C GLY A 59 -10.55 -9.44 -10.34
N SER A 60 -9.83 -10.48 -10.79
CA SER A 60 -9.45 -10.69 -12.20
C SER A 60 -9.54 -12.16 -12.65
N VAL A 61 -9.79 -12.39 -13.94
CA VAL A 61 -9.78 -13.76 -14.51
C VAL A 61 -8.37 -14.28 -14.82
N ASP A 62 -7.31 -13.51 -14.56
CA ASP A 62 -5.92 -14.00 -14.53
C ASP A 62 -5.52 -14.72 -13.22
N HIS A 63 -6.52 -15.02 -12.38
CA HIS A 63 -6.39 -15.73 -11.10
C HIS A 63 -5.72 -14.89 -10.00
N LYS A 64 -6.16 -13.63 -9.86
CA LYS A 64 -5.70 -12.68 -8.85
C LYS A 64 -6.80 -11.72 -8.40
N ILE A 65 -6.63 -11.16 -7.21
CA ILE A 65 -7.17 -9.85 -6.82
C ILE A 65 -6.00 -8.85 -6.81
N TYR A 66 -6.28 -7.62 -7.21
CA TYR A 66 -5.35 -6.50 -7.24
C TYR A 66 -5.82 -5.43 -6.26
N CYS A 67 -4.85 -4.74 -5.67
CA CYS A 67 -5.04 -3.49 -4.95
C CYS A 67 -4.24 -2.40 -5.66
N LEU A 68 -4.85 -1.23 -5.84
CA LEU A 68 -4.26 -0.04 -6.43
C LEU A 68 -4.53 1.12 -5.47
N ASN A 69 -3.56 2.00 -5.22
CA ASN A 69 -3.87 3.25 -4.52
C ASN A 69 -4.73 4.20 -5.39
N ASN A 70 -5.15 5.32 -4.80
CA ASN A 70 -5.87 6.43 -5.45
C ASN A 70 -5.29 6.90 -6.80
N TYR A 71 -3.99 6.76 -7.06
CA TYR A 71 -3.34 7.09 -8.35
C TYR A 71 -3.34 5.94 -9.38
N GLY A 72 -3.99 4.81 -9.09
CA GLY A 72 -4.06 3.63 -9.96
C GLY A 72 -2.76 2.83 -10.02
N ILE A 73 -1.85 3.03 -9.06
CA ILE A 73 -0.56 2.33 -8.99
C ILE A 73 -0.75 1.05 -8.19
N ARG A 74 -0.48 -0.11 -8.83
CA ARG A 74 -0.63 -1.40 -8.15
C ARG A 74 0.49 -1.66 -7.15
N GLU A 75 0.11 -1.58 -5.88
CA GLU A 75 0.89 -1.93 -4.70
C GLU A 75 1.06 -3.45 -4.65
N TRP A 76 0.00 -4.17 -4.30
CA TRP A 76 0.00 -5.62 -4.14
C TRP A 76 -0.98 -6.35 -5.07
N PHE A 77 -0.80 -7.67 -5.16
CA PHE A 77 -1.79 -8.58 -5.71
C PHE A 77 -1.70 -9.91 -4.97
N PHE A 78 -2.86 -10.49 -4.64
CA PHE A 78 -2.93 -11.88 -4.16
C PHE A 78 -3.31 -12.81 -5.31
N ARG A 79 -2.86 -14.07 -5.27
CA ARG A 79 -3.03 -15.04 -6.36
C ARG A 79 -3.84 -16.27 -5.94
N THR A 80 -5.01 -16.42 -6.54
CA THR A 80 -5.88 -17.59 -6.44
C THR A 80 -5.44 -18.73 -7.37
N TYR A 81 -6.07 -19.92 -7.26
CA TYR A 81 -5.74 -21.07 -8.11
C TYR A 81 -6.57 -21.15 -9.41
N ASP A 82 -7.65 -20.38 -9.50
CA ASP A 82 -8.52 -20.21 -10.68
C ASP A 82 -9.13 -18.79 -10.65
N CYS A 83 -9.92 -18.40 -11.65
CA CYS A 83 -10.34 -17.01 -11.84
C CYS A 83 -11.22 -16.43 -10.70
N ILE A 84 -11.22 -15.09 -10.57
CA ILE A 84 -12.21 -14.33 -9.81
C ILE A 84 -13.16 -13.68 -10.83
N TYR A 85 -14.46 -13.96 -10.73
CA TYR A 85 -15.44 -13.67 -11.77
C TYR A 85 -16.87 -13.46 -11.24
N SER A 86 -17.47 -12.32 -11.57
CA SER A 86 -18.82 -11.88 -11.15
C SER A 86 -18.95 -11.61 -9.65
N THR A 87 -17.86 -11.21 -8.98
CA THR A 87 -17.79 -10.97 -7.54
C THR A 87 -17.23 -9.57 -7.25
N SER A 88 -17.76 -8.90 -6.22
CA SER A 88 -17.09 -7.77 -5.56
C SER A 88 -16.30 -8.29 -4.35
N PRO A 89 -15.11 -7.73 -4.02
CA PRO A 89 -14.54 -7.82 -2.67
C PRO A 89 -15.45 -7.13 -1.65
N ALA A 90 -15.45 -7.59 -0.40
CA ALA A 90 -15.94 -6.82 0.76
C ALA A 90 -14.77 -6.57 1.72
N ALA A 91 -14.88 -5.61 2.64
CA ALA A 91 -13.88 -5.43 3.70
C ALA A 91 -14.53 -5.04 5.04
N ALA A 92 -13.86 -5.41 6.14
CA ALA A 92 -14.22 -5.12 7.53
C ALA A 92 -13.01 -5.47 8.42
N ASP A 93 -12.81 -4.80 9.57
CA ASP A 93 -11.86 -5.31 10.58
C ASP A 93 -12.46 -6.57 11.22
N LEU A 94 -11.80 -7.72 11.06
CA LEU A 94 -12.30 -9.01 11.53
C LEU A 94 -11.67 -9.46 12.87
N ASP A 95 -10.52 -8.93 13.30
CA ASP A 95 -9.90 -9.31 14.58
C ASP A 95 -9.55 -8.16 15.54
N GLY A 96 -10.01 -6.95 15.24
CA GLY A 96 -9.92 -5.76 16.09
C GLY A 96 -8.51 -5.18 16.10
N ASP A 97 -7.85 -5.13 14.94
CA ASP A 97 -6.48 -4.64 14.76
C ASP A 97 -6.37 -3.23 14.14
N GLY A 98 -7.49 -2.63 13.70
CA GLY A 98 -7.56 -1.31 13.08
C GLY A 98 -7.29 -1.28 11.58
N THR A 99 -7.16 -2.45 10.94
CA THR A 99 -6.97 -2.57 9.47
C THR A 99 -8.02 -3.48 8.85
N LEU A 100 -8.42 -3.22 7.59
CA LEU A 100 -9.53 -3.94 6.98
C LEU A 100 -9.12 -5.27 6.32
N GLU A 101 -9.91 -6.30 6.59
CA GLU A 101 -9.77 -7.63 5.98
C GLU A 101 -10.49 -7.74 4.64
N VAL A 102 -9.74 -7.91 3.57
CA VAL A 102 -10.27 -8.10 2.21
C VAL A 102 -10.80 -9.52 2.01
N LEU A 103 -12.11 -9.63 1.82
CA LEU A 103 -12.83 -10.88 1.60
C LEU A 103 -13.19 -11.08 0.12
N ILE A 104 -12.77 -12.21 -0.48
CA ILE A 104 -13.03 -12.48 -1.91
C ILE A 104 -13.22 -13.97 -2.27
N GLY A 105 -14.25 -14.25 -3.08
CA GLY A 105 -14.57 -15.58 -3.62
C GLY A 105 -13.88 -15.89 -4.96
N SER A 106 -13.68 -17.17 -5.28
CA SER A 106 -13.05 -17.61 -6.54
C SER A 106 -13.66 -18.89 -7.15
N ASP A 107 -13.49 -19.06 -8.47
CA ASP A 107 -13.75 -20.30 -9.20
C ASP A 107 -12.93 -21.50 -8.70
N ASP A 108 -11.83 -21.28 -7.97
CA ASP A 108 -11.06 -22.35 -7.33
C ASP A 108 -11.74 -22.97 -6.10
N LYS A 109 -12.96 -22.49 -5.79
CA LYS A 109 -13.84 -22.94 -4.71
C LYS A 109 -13.46 -22.43 -3.32
N ARG A 110 -12.71 -21.34 -3.24
CA ARG A 110 -12.30 -20.75 -1.96
C ARG A 110 -12.87 -19.37 -1.74
N MET A 111 -13.24 -19.13 -0.48
CA MET A 111 -13.31 -17.80 0.09
C MET A 111 -11.93 -17.50 0.67
N TYR A 112 -11.39 -16.33 0.36
CA TYR A 112 -10.11 -15.84 0.84
C TYR A 112 -10.34 -14.64 1.75
N CYS A 113 -9.56 -14.56 2.82
CA CYS A 113 -9.42 -13.42 3.70
C CYS A 113 -7.95 -12.99 3.67
N LEU A 114 -7.71 -11.74 3.32
CA LEU A 114 -6.39 -11.11 3.23
C LEU A 114 -6.38 -9.91 4.17
N ASN A 115 -5.28 -9.63 4.86
CA ASN A 115 -5.13 -8.33 5.53
C ASN A 115 -4.91 -7.20 4.50
N HIS A 116 -4.96 -5.94 4.95
CA HIS A 116 -4.71 -4.73 4.16
C HIS A 116 -3.57 -4.87 3.13
N SER A 117 -2.40 -5.39 3.52
CA SER A 117 -1.22 -5.65 2.68
C SER A 117 -1.34 -6.81 1.67
N GLY A 118 -2.52 -7.41 1.48
CA GLY A 118 -2.76 -8.56 0.61
C GLY A 118 -2.21 -9.89 1.13
N GLY A 119 -1.85 -9.96 2.42
CA GLY A 119 -1.32 -11.14 3.09
C GLY A 119 -2.44 -12.09 3.54
N LEU A 120 -2.33 -13.38 3.22
CA LEU A 120 -3.37 -14.36 3.52
C LEU A 120 -3.51 -14.64 5.03
N LYS A 121 -4.52 -14.05 5.69
CA LYS A 121 -4.97 -14.40 7.06
C LYS A 121 -5.59 -15.81 7.05
N TRP A 122 -6.63 -16.08 6.24
CA TRP A 122 -7.20 -17.43 6.08
C TRP A 122 -7.85 -17.72 4.70
N SER A 123 -8.18 -18.99 4.44
CA SER A 123 -9.05 -19.36 3.30
C SER A 123 -9.85 -20.64 3.53
N TYR A 124 -11.17 -20.52 3.36
CA TYR A 124 -12.13 -21.62 3.47
C TYR A 124 -12.38 -22.28 2.10
N GLN A 125 -12.77 -23.56 2.05
CA GLN A 125 -12.99 -24.28 0.78
C GLN A 125 -14.39 -24.91 0.68
N ALA A 126 -15.20 -24.37 -0.24
CA ALA A 126 -16.51 -24.86 -0.63
C ALA A 126 -16.45 -26.08 -1.58
N GLY A 127 -17.60 -26.69 -1.85
CA GLY A 127 -17.75 -27.82 -2.77
C GLY A 127 -17.71 -27.44 -4.25
N SER A 128 -17.98 -26.18 -4.59
CA SER A 128 -17.98 -25.62 -5.95
C SER A 128 -17.49 -24.17 -5.95
N THR A 129 -17.47 -23.54 -7.13
CA THR A 129 -17.10 -22.13 -7.27
C THR A 129 -17.95 -21.22 -6.39
N ILE A 130 -17.35 -20.10 -5.96
CA ILE A 130 -18.02 -18.99 -5.29
C ILE A 130 -18.03 -17.83 -6.29
N ARG A 131 -19.24 -17.36 -6.62
CA ARG A 131 -19.51 -16.25 -7.56
C ARG A 131 -20.52 -15.25 -7.02
N THR A 132 -20.72 -15.27 -5.71
CA THR A 132 -21.33 -14.16 -4.98
C THR A 132 -20.22 -13.28 -4.45
N SER A 133 -20.51 -12.00 -4.20
CA SER A 133 -19.74 -11.25 -3.21
C SER A 133 -19.92 -11.93 -1.83
N PRO A 134 -18.98 -11.76 -0.88
CA PRO A 134 -19.27 -11.94 0.53
C PRO A 134 -20.20 -10.83 1.03
N ALA A 135 -20.86 -11.04 2.16
CA ALA A 135 -21.39 -10.00 3.03
C ALA A 135 -20.94 -10.26 4.48
N VAL A 136 -20.90 -9.21 5.31
CA VAL A 136 -20.35 -9.25 6.68
C VAL A 136 -21.33 -8.59 7.66
N ALA A 137 -21.55 -9.20 8.83
CA ALA A 137 -22.24 -8.61 9.99
C ALA A 137 -22.02 -9.52 11.23
N ASP A 138 -22.19 -9.01 12.46
CA ASP A 138 -22.43 -9.85 13.63
C ASP A 138 -23.86 -10.37 13.57
N LEU A 139 -24.05 -11.70 13.42
CA LEU A 139 -25.37 -12.27 13.20
C LEU A 139 -26.12 -12.62 14.48
N ASP A 140 -25.42 -12.94 15.59
CA ASP A 140 -26.06 -13.45 16.82
C ASP A 140 -25.79 -12.65 18.12
N GLY A 141 -25.09 -11.52 18.01
CA GLY A 141 -24.90 -10.52 19.06
C GLY A 141 -23.82 -10.93 20.07
N ASP A 142 -22.66 -11.35 19.54
CA ASP A 142 -21.53 -11.97 20.26
C ASP A 142 -20.27 -11.09 20.29
N ASP A 143 -20.32 -9.90 19.65
CA ASP A 143 -19.22 -8.97 19.39
C ASP A 143 -18.20 -9.56 18.37
N SER A 144 -18.67 -10.35 17.39
CA SER A 144 -17.88 -11.04 16.36
C SER A 144 -18.55 -10.94 14.98
N LEU A 145 -17.77 -10.61 13.94
CA LEU A 145 -18.29 -10.54 12.56
C LEU A 145 -18.27 -11.90 11.85
N GLU A 146 -19.43 -12.28 11.28
CA GLU A 146 -19.60 -13.44 10.40
C GLU A 146 -19.45 -13.07 8.92
N VAL A 147 -18.85 -13.97 8.15
CA VAL A 147 -18.70 -13.89 6.69
C VAL A 147 -19.67 -14.85 5.99
N LEU A 148 -20.63 -14.27 5.27
CA LEU A 148 -21.64 -14.99 4.49
C LEU A 148 -21.28 -15.05 3.00
N PHE A 149 -21.48 -16.20 2.34
CA PHE A 149 -21.37 -16.31 0.87
C PHE A 149 -22.11 -17.51 0.27
N GLY A 150 -22.48 -17.40 -1.01
CA GLY A 150 -23.14 -18.44 -1.80
C GLY A 150 -22.20 -19.22 -2.71
N SER A 151 -22.50 -20.50 -2.95
CA SER A 151 -21.69 -21.36 -3.84
C SER A 151 -22.54 -22.20 -4.81
N TRP A 152 -21.92 -22.53 -5.95
CA TRP A 152 -22.45 -23.46 -6.95
C TRP A 152 -22.47 -24.94 -6.50
N ASP A 153 -22.25 -25.23 -5.21
CA ASP A 153 -22.53 -26.54 -4.59
C ASP A 153 -23.92 -26.61 -3.92
N TYR A 154 -24.74 -25.57 -4.16
CA TYR A 154 -26.11 -25.39 -3.68
C TYR A 154 -26.19 -24.93 -2.21
N LYS A 155 -25.16 -24.27 -1.69
CA LYS A 155 -25.08 -23.89 -0.27
C LYS A 155 -24.77 -22.40 -0.09
N LEU A 156 -25.45 -21.82 0.88
CA LEU A 156 -24.96 -20.65 1.59
C LEU A 156 -24.05 -21.15 2.73
N TYR A 157 -22.94 -20.48 2.95
CA TYR A 157 -22.02 -20.72 4.06
C TYR A 157 -21.98 -19.49 4.96
N CYS A 158 -21.92 -19.72 6.27
CA CYS A 158 -21.56 -18.74 7.28
C CYS A 158 -20.25 -19.19 7.94
N LEU A 159 -19.29 -18.28 8.06
CA LEU A 159 -18.03 -18.48 8.78
C LEU A 159 -17.89 -17.39 9.85
N ASN A 160 -17.32 -17.69 11.01
CA ASN A 160 -16.81 -16.66 11.92
C ASN A 160 -15.58 -15.94 11.34
N ASN A 161 -15.18 -14.84 11.98
CA ASN A 161 -14.00 -14.02 11.66
C ASN A 161 -12.70 -14.82 11.41
N SER A 162 -12.53 -15.98 12.04
CA SER A 162 -11.36 -16.86 11.93
C SER A 162 -11.43 -17.84 10.74
N GLY A 163 -12.44 -17.69 9.87
CA GLY A 163 -12.68 -18.56 8.72
C GLY A 163 -13.23 -19.95 9.07
N GLY A 164 -13.72 -20.13 10.31
CA GLY A 164 -14.34 -21.36 10.79
C GLY A 164 -15.82 -21.40 10.41
N MET A 165 -16.27 -22.46 9.73
CA MET A 165 -17.69 -22.57 9.36
C MET A 165 -18.58 -22.84 10.57
N GLU A 166 -19.40 -21.86 10.92
CA GLU A 166 -20.50 -21.96 11.88
C GLU A 166 -21.59 -22.88 11.35
N TRP A 167 -22.21 -22.49 10.24
CA TRP A 167 -23.30 -23.23 9.62
C TRP A 167 -23.27 -23.17 8.09
N SER A 168 -24.15 -23.96 7.47
CA SER A 168 -24.37 -23.89 6.02
C SER A 168 -25.77 -24.37 5.67
N PHE A 169 -26.51 -23.56 4.91
CA PHE A 169 -27.80 -23.94 4.34
C PHE A 169 -27.64 -24.80 3.06
N ILE A 170 -28.71 -25.43 2.59
CA ILE A 170 -28.73 -26.17 1.31
C ILE A 170 -30.00 -25.82 0.52
N ALA A 171 -29.82 -25.06 -0.57
CA ALA A 171 -30.85 -24.72 -1.55
C ALA A 171 -31.09 -25.86 -2.56
N GLY A 172 -32.05 -25.69 -3.48
CA GLY A 172 -32.40 -26.69 -4.49
C GLY A 172 -31.48 -26.74 -5.72
N ASP A 173 -30.80 -25.63 -6.04
CA ASP A 173 -29.80 -25.48 -7.11
C ASP A 173 -28.82 -24.36 -6.70
N ARG A 174 -27.95 -23.91 -7.62
CA ARG A 174 -26.86 -22.96 -7.31
C ARG A 174 -27.36 -21.60 -6.85
N ILE A 175 -26.57 -20.99 -5.97
CA ILE A 175 -26.72 -19.59 -5.56
C ILE A 175 -25.83 -18.76 -6.50
N ASP A 176 -26.45 -17.79 -7.18
CA ASP A 176 -25.82 -16.80 -8.09
C ASP A 176 -26.07 -15.35 -7.61
N SER A 177 -26.89 -15.19 -6.56
CA SER A 177 -27.30 -13.95 -5.92
C SER A 177 -26.50 -13.83 -4.61
N SER A 178 -25.98 -12.65 -4.29
CA SER A 178 -25.26 -12.44 -3.02
C SER A 178 -26.21 -12.53 -1.82
N PRO A 179 -25.70 -12.87 -0.62
CA PRO A 179 -26.44 -12.61 0.61
C PRO A 179 -26.74 -11.12 0.78
N CYS A 180 -27.79 -10.85 1.53
CA CYS A 180 -28.21 -9.56 2.08
C CYS A 180 -28.66 -9.84 3.55
N ILE A 181 -28.49 -8.88 4.45
CA ILE A 181 -28.61 -9.05 5.91
C ILE A 181 -29.48 -7.93 6.49
N ALA A 182 -30.42 -8.27 7.38
CA ALA A 182 -31.27 -7.31 8.12
C ALA A 182 -32.01 -8.01 9.27
N ASP A 183 -32.36 -7.32 10.37
CA ASP A 183 -33.44 -7.76 11.25
C ASP A 183 -34.78 -7.51 10.54
N LEU A 184 -35.49 -8.56 10.13
CA LEU A 184 -36.76 -8.44 9.40
C LEU A 184 -37.99 -8.48 10.32
N ASP A 185 -37.86 -9.02 11.53
CA ASP A 185 -38.98 -9.35 12.43
C ASP A 185 -38.98 -8.53 13.75
N ALA A 186 -37.96 -7.69 13.92
CA ALA A 186 -37.68 -6.79 15.04
C ALA A 186 -37.50 -7.54 16.38
N ASP A 187 -36.72 -8.62 16.33
CA ASP A 187 -36.37 -9.53 17.43
C ASP A 187 -35.01 -9.20 18.07
N GLY A 188 -34.15 -8.45 17.37
CA GLY A 188 -32.79 -8.10 17.77
C GLY A 188 -31.77 -9.17 17.37
N THR A 189 -32.03 -9.94 16.31
CA THR A 189 -31.07 -10.85 15.66
C THR A 189 -31.28 -10.84 14.15
N LEU A 190 -30.25 -11.16 13.37
CA LEU A 190 -30.26 -10.86 11.94
C LEU A 190 -30.75 -12.01 11.05
N GLU A 191 -31.62 -11.68 10.11
CA GLU A 191 -31.99 -12.54 8.98
C GLU A 191 -31.01 -12.41 7.81
N VAL A 192 -30.88 -13.50 7.05
CA VAL A 192 -30.06 -13.61 5.86
C VAL A 192 -30.93 -13.97 4.65
N LEU A 193 -30.98 -13.04 3.70
CA LEU A 193 -31.72 -13.12 2.44
C LEU A 193 -30.80 -13.52 1.29
N PHE A 194 -31.24 -14.43 0.41
CA PHE A 194 -30.52 -14.73 -0.84
C PHE A 194 -31.41 -15.38 -1.93
N GLY A 195 -31.08 -15.10 -3.19
CA GLY A 195 -31.69 -15.74 -4.36
C GLY A 195 -31.03 -17.05 -4.80
N SER A 196 -31.79 -17.93 -5.45
CA SER A 196 -31.27 -19.19 -6.02
C SER A 196 -31.82 -19.52 -7.41
N SER A 197 -31.05 -20.30 -8.16
CA SER A 197 -31.44 -20.96 -9.42
C SER A 197 -32.52 -22.04 -9.26
N ASP A 198 -33.03 -22.30 -8.04
CA ASP A 198 -34.22 -23.13 -7.81
C ASP A 198 -35.56 -22.35 -7.83
N ASN A 199 -35.50 -21.10 -8.29
CA ASN A 199 -36.60 -20.13 -8.41
C ASN A 199 -37.12 -19.64 -7.04
N LYS A 200 -36.23 -19.41 -6.07
CA LYS A 200 -36.62 -18.98 -4.73
C LYS A 200 -35.72 -17.89 -4.17
N LEU A 201 -36.37 -17.01 -3.42
CA LEU A 201 -35.77 -16.18 -2.39
C LEU A 201 -35.91 -16.96 -1.08
N TYR A 202 -34.81 -17.13 -0.37
CA TYR A 202 -34.78 -17.72 0.95
C TYR A 202 -34.54 -16.63 1.98
N CYS A 203 -35.21 -16.76 3.13
CA CYS A 203 -34.90 -16.03 4.36
C CYS A 203 -34.55 -17.05 5.44
N LEU A 204 -33.41 -16.86 6.10
CA LEU A 204 -32.93 -17.66 7.22
C LEU A 204 -32.66 -16.74 8.41
N ASN A 205 -32.94 -17.16 9.64
CA ASN A 205 -32.41 -16.44 10.81
C ASN A 205 -30.89 -16.69 11.00
N HIS A 206 -30.29 -15.97 11.93
CA HIS A 206 -28.88 -16.04 12.34
C HIS A 206 -28.31 -17.46 12.53
N LEU A 207 -29.13 -18.45 12.90
CA LEU A 207 -28.73 -19.87 13.03
C LEU A 207 -28.73 -20.66 11.70
N GLY A 208 -28.95 -19.99 10.56
CA GLY A 208 -29.10 -20.61 9.25
C GLY A 208 -30.36 -21.45 9.09
N VAL A 209 -31.39 -21.21 9.93
CA VAL A 209 -32.67 -21.92 9.88
C VAL A 209 -33.68 -21.12 9.06
N ILE A 210 -34.28 -21.77 8.07
CA ILE A 210 -35.27 -21.15 7.18
C ILE A 210 -36.52 -20.69 7.95
N GLU A 211 -36.73 -19.37 7.95
CA GLU A 211 -37.96 -18.72 8.39
C GLU A 211 -39.03 -18.87 7.30
N TRP A 212 -38.75 -18.33 6.11
CA TRP A 212 -39.63 -18.41 4.95
C TRP A 212 -38.87 -18.57 3.64
N SER A 213 -39.63 -18.82 2.56
CA SER A 213 -39.09 -18.70 1.20
C SER A 213 -40.20 -18.34 0.23
N TYR A 214 -39.99 -17.29 -0.56
CA TYR A 214 -40.84 -16.97 -1.69
C TYR A 214 -40.49 -17.87 -2.90
N THR A 215 -41.31 -17.91 -3.95
CA THR A 215 -41.06 -18.74 -5.14
C THR A 215 -41.51 -18.04 -6.41
N THR A 216 -40.54 -17.69 -7.26
CA THR A 216 -40.68 -17.00 -8.55
C THR A 216 -40.94 -18.00 -9.69
N GLY A 217 -41.16 -17.50 -10.90
CA GLY A 217 -41.35 -18.34 -12.09
C GLY A 217 -40.06 -18.94 -12.68
N ASP A 218 -38.91 -18.28 -12.49
CA ASP A 218 -37.58 -18.68 -12.95
C ASP A 218 -36.49 -18.21 -11.95
N SER A 219 -35.22 -18.40 -12.28
CA SER A 219 -34.05 -18.21 -11.40
C SER A 219 -33.94 -16.79 -10.84
N ILE A 220 -33.53 -16.68 -9.57
CA ILE A 220 -33.16 -15.41 -8.94
C ILE A 220 -31.63 -15.30 -8.91
N VAL A 221 -31.11 -14.26 -9.54
CA VAL A 221 -29.66 -13.93 -9.59
C VAL A 221 -29.37 -12.49 -9.17
N SER A 222 -30.42 -11.67 -9.05
CA SER A 222 -30.40 -10.33 -8.46
C SER A 222 -30.07 -10.47 -6.98
N THR A 223 -29.17 -9.65 -6.44
CA THR A 223 -29.00 -9.54 -4.97
C THR A 223 -30.26 -8.88 -4.40
N PRO A 224 -30.78 -9.30 -3.23
CA PRO A 224 -31.85 -8.57 -2.57
C PRO A 224 -31.37 -7.17 -2.15
N ALA A 225 -32.29 -6.22 -2.09
CA ALA A 225 -32.13 -4.97 -1.35
C ALA A 225 -33.30 -4.83 -0.37
N VAL A 226 -33.09 -4.13 0.74
CA VAL A 226 -34.07 -3.93 1.81
C VAL A 226 -34.13 -2.48 2.29
N ALA A 227 -35.33 -2.02 2.64
CA ALA A 227 -35.65 -0.77 3.33
C ALA A 227 -37.11 -0.80 3.81
N ASP A 228 -37.49 0.09 4.74
CA ASP A 228 -38.91 0.42 5.00
C ASP A 228 -39.38 1.37 3.92
N LEU A 229 -40.16 0.89 2.95
CA LEU A 229 -40.47 1.69 1.76
C LEU A 229 -41.65 2.65 1.97
N ASP A 230 -42.57 2.38 2.92
CA ASP A 230 -43.80 3.19 3.10
C ASP A 230 -44.05 3.80 4.50
N ASP A 231 -43.02 3.87 5.36
CA ASP A 231 -43.05 4.45 6.73
C ASP A 231 -44.07 3.70 7.62
N ASP A 232 -44.07 2.36 7.49
CA ASP A 232 -44.93 1.42 8.24
C ASP A 232 -44.28 0.95 9.56
N GLY A 233 -42.95 0.95 9.61
CA GLY A 233 -42.11 0.38 10.66
C GLY A 233 -41.70 -1.08 10.40
N THR A 234 -41.69 -1.53 9.13
CA THR A 234 -41.26 -2.89 8.74
C THR A 234 -40.59 -2.89 7.35
N LEU A 235 -39.71 -3.88 7.10
CA LEU A 235 -38.87 -3.89 5.89
C LEU A 235 -39.49 -4.65 4.69
N GLU A 236 -39.33 -4.08 3.50
CA GLU A 236 -39.61 -4.69 2.21
C GLU A 236 -38.35 -5.29 1.56
N VAL A 237 -38.50 -6.47 0.95
CA VAL A 237 -37.42 -7.16 0.22
C VAL A 237 -37.64 -7.08 -1.29
N LEU A 238 -36.73 -6.44 -1.99
CA LEU A 238 -36.78 -6.17 -3.43
C LEU A 238 -35.89 -7.14 -4.21
N ILE A 239 -36.41 -7.78 -5.26
CA ILE A 239 -35.66 -8.76 -6.08
C ILE A 239 -36.04 -8.77 -7.58
N GLY A 240 -35.02 -8.82 -8.44
CA GLY A 240 -35.14 -9.11 -9.86
C GLY A 240 -35.10 -10.62 -10.19
N SER A 241 -35.94 -11.06 -11.14
CA SER A 241 -36.07 -12.48 -11.53
C SER A 241 -36.03 -12.71 -13.04
N TYR A 242 -35.53 -13.89 -13.45
CA TYR A 242 -35.46 -14.34 -14.84
C TYR A 242 -36.82 -14.67 -15.48
N ASP A 243 -37.92 -14.64 -14.73
CA ASP A 243 -39.28 -14.73 -15.29
C ASP A 243 -39.86 -13.39 -15.77
N ASN A 244 -39.01 -12.36 -15.92
CA ASN A 244 -39.36 -11.00 -16.36
C ASN A 244 -40.24 -10.27 -15.34
N VAL A 245 -40.04 -10.54 -14.04
CA VAL A 245 -40.81 -9.92 -12.95
C VAL A 245 -39.85 -9.33 -11.91
N PHE A 246 -40.14 -8.10 -11.50
CA PHE A 246 -39.60 -7.45 -10.31
C PHE A 246 -40.61 -7.65 -9.18
N TYR A 247 -40.17 -8.06 -8.00
CA TYR A 247 -41.03 -8.30 -6.85
C TYR A 247 -40.61 -7.45 -5.66
N CYS A 248 -41.60 -6.94 -4.94
CA CYS A 248 -41.49 -6.50 -3.57
C CYS A 248 -42.17 -7.54 -2.66
N ILE A 249 -41.45 -8.01 -1.65
CA ILE A 249 -41.84 -9.06 -0.73
C ILE A 249 -41.70 -8.53 0.70
N SER A 250 -42.79 -8.38 1.46
CA SER A 250 -42.71 -7.88 2.84
C SER A 250 -41.94 -8.86 3.75
N HIS A 251 -41.38 -8.35 4.84
CA HIS A 251 -40.63 -9.05 5.89
C HIS A 251 -41.14 -10.47 6.25
N THR A 252 -42.45 -10.74 6.19
CA THR A 252 -43.03 -12.09 6.45
C THR A 252 -42.99 -13.08 5.27
N GLY A 253 -42.33 -12.72 4.16
CA GLY A 253 -42.33 -13.49 2.90
C GLY A 253 -43.62 -13.37 2.09
N GLY A 254 -44.40 -12.31 2.31
CA GLY A 254 -45.65 -12.01 1.61
C GLY A 254 -45.41 -11.25 0.30
N LEU A 255 -46.22 -11.48 -0.74
CA LEU A 255 -46.15 -10.64 -1.94
C LEU A 255 -46.94 -9.34 -1.71
N GLU A 256 -46.23 -8.21 -1.69
CA GLU A 256 -46.83 -6.88 -1.69
C GLU A 256 -47.24 -6.49 -3.11
N TRP A 257 -46.26 -6.20 -3.96
CA TRP A 257 -46.45 -5.82 -5.34
C TRP A 257 -45.43 -6.47 -6.29
N SER A 258 -45.72 -6.40 -7.59
CA SER A 258 -44.81 -6.92 -8.62
C SER A 258 -45.03 -6.22 -9.96
N TYR A 259 -43.94 -5.87 -10.63
CA TYR A 259 -43.95 -5.31 -11.99
C TYR A 259 -43.43 -6.32 -13.01
N THR A 260 -44.01 -6.36 -14.22
CA THR A 260 -43.61 -7.30 -15.27
C THR A 260 -42.96 -6.57 -16.45
N THR A 261 -41.66 -6.79 -16.63
CA THR A 261 -40.86 -6.31 -17.76
C THR A 261 -41.08 -7.18 -19.00
N SER A 262 -40.50 -6.79 -20.14
CA SER A 262 -40.63 -7.53 -21.41
C SER A 262 -39.58 -8.63 -21.60
N LEU A 263 -38.48 -8.58 -20.83
CA LEU A 263 -37.34 -9.50 -20.78
C LEU A 263 -36.77 -9.55 -19.35
N GLU A 264 -35.80 -10.42 -19.12
CA GLU A 264 -35.32 -10.84 -17.81
C GLU A 264 -34.72 -9.70 -16.97
N ILE A 265 -34.86 -9.76 -15.64
CA ILE A 265 -34.22 -8.79 -14.72
C ILE A 265 -33.01 -9.48 -14.08
N LYS A 266 -31.80 -9.02 -14.46
CA LYS A 266 -30.54 -9.46 -13.84
C LYS A 266 -29.98 -8.44 -12.83
N SER A 267 -30.19 -7.16 -13.09
CA SER A 267 -29.76 -6.05 -12.24
C SER A 267 -30.18 -6.29 -10.78
N SER A 268 -29.35 -5.89 -9.82
CA SER A 268 -29.82 -5.77 -8.44
C SER A 268 -30.46 -4.39 -8.28
N PRO A 269 -31.59 -4.28 -7.55
CA PRO A 269 -32.16 -2.98 -7.24
C PRO A 269 -31.21 -2.17 -6.36
N VAL A 270 -31.42 -0.85 -6.37
CA VAL A 270 -30.88 0.12 -5.41
C VAL A 270 -32.03 0.99 -4.92
N ILE A 271 -31.87 1.58 -3.73
CA ILE A 271 -32.90 2.34 -3.02
C ILE A 271 -32.30 3.68 -2.60
N ALA A 272 -33.00 4.80 -2.80
CA ALA A 272 -32.63 6.14 -2.34
C ALA A 272 -33.83 7.10 -2.42
N ASP A 273 -33.80 8.22 -1.70
CA ASP A 273 -34.69 9.38 -1.92
C ASP A 273 -34.10 10.22 -3.06
N LEU A 274 -34.61 10.07 -4.29
CA LEU A 274 -33.94 10.65 -5.46
C LEU A 274 -34.16 12.16 -5.58
N ASP A 275 -35.34 12.67 -5.21
CA ASP A 275 -35.70 14.10 -5.38
C ASP A 275 -35.79 14.92 -4.07
N ALA A 276 -35.33 14.33 -2.96
CA ALA A 276 -35.26 14.91 -1.61
C ALA A 276 -36.63 15.34 -1.05
N ASP A 277 -37.65 14.53 -1.32
CA ASP A 277 -39.05 14.68 -0.87
C ASP A 277 -39.32 14.04 0.51
N GLY A 278 -38.47 13.10 0.92
CA GLY A 278 -38.62 12.29 2.13
C GLY A 278 -39.37 10.97 1.89
N THR A 279 -39.34 10.43 0.67
CA THR A 279 -39.83 9.08 0.35
C THR A 279 -38.82 8.32 -0.54
N LEU A 280 -38.85 6.98 -0.52
CA LEU A 280 -37.83 6.16 -1.18
C LEU A 280 -38.26 5.68 -2.57
N GLU A 281 -37.42 5.94 -3.56
CA GLU A 281 -37.49 5.37 -4.90
C GLU A 281 -36.70 4.06 -4.99
N VAL A 282 -37.18 3.18 -5.87
CA VAL A 282 -36.52 1.91 -6.19
C VAL A 282 -36.10 1.87 -7.65
N VAL A 283 -34.81 1.73 -7.91
CA VAL A 283 -34.25 1.77 -9.28
C VAL A 283 -33.65 0.43 -9.69
N VAL A 284 -34.01 -0.08 -10.88
CA VAL A 284 -33.52 -1.40 -11.37
C VAL A 284 -33.43 -1.51 -12.90
N GLY A 285 -32.38 -2.17 -13.38
CA GLY A 285 -32.09 -2.40 -14.80
C GLY A 285 -32.68 -3.69 -15.39
N SER A 286 -33.13 -3.63 -16.64
CA SER A 286 -33.81 -4.74 -17.33
C SER A 286 -33.17 -5.11 -18.68
N LEU A 287 -33.20 -6.42 -19.01
CA LEU A 287 -32.79 -6.89 -20.34
C LEU A 287 -33.79 -6.51 -21.46
N ASP A 288 -34.89 -5.81 -21.17
CA ASP A 288 -35.72 -5.17 -22.22
C ASP A 288 -35.27 -3.76 -22.62
N TYR A 289 -34.02 -3.43 -22.27
CA TYR A 289 -33.28 -2.20 -22.58
C TYR A 289 -33.64 -0.99 -21.70
N ASN A 290 -34.55 -1.15 -20.75
CA ASN A 290 -35.00 -0.06 -19.88
C ASN A 290 -34.31 -0.11 -18.51
N LEU A 291 -34.09 1.08 -17.96
CA LEU A 291 -34.04 1.32 -16.53
C LEU A 291 -35.44 1.72 -16.06
N TYR A 292 -35.85 1.26 -14.89
CA TYR A 292 -37.11 1.65 -14.24
C TYR A 292 -36.83 2.25 -12.87
N CYS A 293 -37.59 3.31 -12.54
CA CYS A 293 -37.78 3.80 -11.20
C CYS A 293 -39.22 3.53 -10.75
N PHE A 294 -39.42 3.17 -9.49
CA PHE A 294 -40.71 2.89 -8.87
C PHE A 294 -40.88 3.69 -7.58
N ASP A 295 -42.10 4.16 -7.32
CA ASP A 295 -42.52 4.54 -5.97
C ASP A 295 -42.63 3.30 -5.06
N HIS A 296 -42.72 3.53 -3.75
CA HIS A 296 -42.98 2.49 -2.73
C HIS A 296 -44.21 1.60 -3.02
N THR A 297 -45.17 2.06 -3.83
CA THR A 297 -46.37 1.27 -4.23
C THR A 297 -46.11 0.32 -5.40
N GLY A 298 -44.92 0.34 -5.99
CA GLY A 298 -44.58 -0.38 -7.22
C GLY A 298 -45.15 0.25 -8.49
N SER A 299 -45.52 1.53 -8.44
CA SER A 299 -45.93 2.29 -9.62
C SER A 299 -44.69 2.88 -10.29
N VAL A 300 -44.59 2.74 -11.62
CA VAL A 300 -43.47 3.34 -12.37
C VAL A 300 -43.61 4.86 -12.39
N GLU A 301 -42.72 5.52 -11.66
CA GLU A 301 -42.46 6.96 -11.71
C GLU A 301 -41.99 7.34 -13.11
N TRP A 302 -40.82 6.81 -13.48
CA TRP A 302 -40.21 7.01 -14.79
C TRP A 302 -39.51 5.74 -15.30
N SER A 303 -39.25 5.71 -16.61
CA SER A 303 -38.50 4.63 -17.25
C SER A 303 -37.66 5.17 -18.39
N TYR A 304 -36.36 4.88 -18.39
CA TYR A 304 -35.42 5.33 -19.41
C TYR A 304 -35.02 4.17 -20.34
N THR A 305 -35.22 4.32 -21.65
CA THR A 305 -34.86 3.30 -22.66
C THR A 305 -33.47 3.54 -23.24
N THR A 306 -32.49 2.72 -22.86
CA THR A 306 -31.14 2.69 -23.46
C THR A 306 -31.15 2.01 -24.84
N GLY A 307 -30.03 2.00 -25.56
CA GLY A 307 -29.94 1.37 -26.88
C GLY A 307 -29.89 -0.17 -26.88
N TYR A 308 -29.54 -0.82 -25.77
CA TYR A 308 -29.44 -2.28 -25.67
C TYR A 308 -29.50 -2.78 -24.20
N PHE A 309 -28.99 -3.97 -23.89
CA PHE A 309 -29.20 -4.60 -22.57
C PHE A 309 -28.58 -3.84 -21.40
N VAL A 310 -29.38 -3.57 -20.35
CA VAL A 310 -28.91 -3.08 -19.06
C VAL A 310 -28.55 -4.28 -18.18
N TYR A 311 -27.26 -4.46 -17.85
CA TYR A 311 -26.75 -5.69 -17.22
C TYR A 311 -26.20 -5.51 -15.79
N SER A 312 -25.74 -4.32 -15.44
CA SER A 312 -25.23 -3.97 -14.11
C SER A 312 -26.38 -3.65 -13.15
N SER A 313 -26.08 -3.53 -11.86
CA SER A 313 -26.86 -2.64 -10.98
C SER A 313 -26.61 -1.19 -11.39
N PRO A 314 -27.51 -0.25 -11.05
CA PRO A 314 -27.18 1.18 -11.01
C PRO A 314 -26.16 1.48 -9.88
N SER A 315 -25.62 2.69 -9.91
CA SER A 315 -25.00 3.38 -8.76
C SER A 315 -25.67 4.76 -8.63
N ILE A 316 -25.73 5.32 -7.42
CA ILE A 316 -26.37 6.62 -7.15
C ILE A 316 -25.35 7.56 -6.48
N ALA A 317 -25.47 8.88 -6.69
CA ALA A 317 -24.85 9.95 -5.90
C ALA A 317 -25.36 11.35 -6.34
N ASP A 318 -25.16 12.40 -5.53
CA ASP A 318 -25.22 13.81 -5.97
C ASP A 318 -23.94 14.12 -6.79
N ILE A 319 -24.04 14.18 -8.12
CA ILE A 319 -22.87 14.29 -9.02
C ILE A 319 -22.70 15.71 -9.58
N ASP A 320 -23.77 16.52 -9.60
CA ASP A 320 -23.71 17.92 -10.06
C ASP A 320 -23.78 18.97 -8.92
N GLY A 321 -24.09 18.55 -7.69
CA GLY A 321 -24.14 19.39 -6.50
C GLY A 321 -25.42 20.23 -6.36
N ASP A 322 -26.54 19.83 -6.98
CA ASP A 322 -27.84 20.50 -6.79
C ASP A 322 -28.66 20.02 -5.58
N GLY A 323 -28.26 18.90 -4.97
CA GLY A 323 -28.91 18.30 -3.81
C GLY A 323 -30.09 17.37 -4.13
N THR A 324 -30.17 16.91 -5.38
CA THR A 324 -30.91 15.70 -5.79
C THR A 324 -29.93 14.67 -6.37
N LEU A 325 -30.39 13.45 -6.64
CA LEU A 325 -29.47 12.34 -6.95
C LEU A 325 -29.46 11.95 -8.44
N GLU A 326 -28.25 11.74 -8.96
CA GLU A 326 -27.99 11.13 -10.26
C GLU A 326 -27.94 9.61 -10.18
N VAL A 327 -28.59 8.96 -11.14
CA VAL A 327 -28.47 7.52 -11.37
C VAL A 327 -27.50 7.25 -12.52
N LEU A 328 -26.40 6.55 -12.22
CA LEU A 328 -25.46 6.04 -13.21
C LEU A 328 -25.78 4.61 -13.62
N ILE A 329 -25.76 4.35 -14.93
CA ILE A 329 -26.01 3.01 -15.47
C ILE A 329 -25.24 2.69 -16.76
N GLY A 330 -24.61 1.53 -16.78
CA GLY A 330 -23.97 0.94 -17.97
C GLY A 330 -24.93 0.14 -18.85
N SER A 331 -24.84 0.30 -20.18
CA SER A 331 -25.59 -0.50 -21.15
C SER A 331 -24.66 -1.20 -22.17
N ASP A 332 -25.10 -2.36 -22.66
CA ASP A 332 -24.41 -3.12 -23.72
C ASP A 332 -24.39 -2.37 -25.09
N ASP A 333 -25.00 -1.19 -25.20
CA ASP A 333 -24.93 -0.31 -26.37
C ASP A 333 -23.66 0.56 -26.44
N TYR A 334 -22.70 0.30 -25.54
CA TYR A 334 -21.43 0.99 -25.38
C TYR A 334 -21.55 2.40 -24.75
N LYS A 335 -22.66 2.74 -24.09
CA LYS A 335 -22.78 3.98 -23.30
C LYS A 335 -22.77 3.72 -21.79
N LEU A 336 -22.20 4.69 -21.07
CA LEU A 336 -22.61 5.01 -19.72
C LEU A 336 -23.63 6.14 -19.81
N TYR A 337 -24.69 6.04 -19.02
CA TYR A 337 -25.71 7.06 -18.87
C TYR A 337 -25.68 7.63 -17.46
N CYS A 338 -25.97 8.93 -17.38
CA CYS A 338 -26.29 9.64 -16.15
C CYS A 338 -27.68 10.26 -16.31
N LEU A 339 -28.57 9.98 -15.35
CA LEU A 339 -29.95 10.45 -15.34
C LEU A 339 -30.21 11.15 -14.00
N ASN A 340 -30.79 12.35 -14.01
CA ASN A 340 -31.27 12.98 -12.77
C ASN A 340 -32.49 12.25 -12.19
N HIS A 341 -32.88 12.63 -10.98
CA HIS A 341 -34.05 12.14 -10.23
C HIS A 341 -35.36 11.99 -11.04
N THR A 342 -35.60 12.77 -12.11
CA THR A 342 -36.80 12.65 -12.97
C THR A 342 -36.70 11.57 -14.07
N GLY A 343 -35.60 10.82 -14.13
CA GLY A 343 -35.24 9.95 -15.26
C GLY A 343 -34.80 10.73 -16.50
N GLY A 344 -34.47 12.01 -16.33
CA GLY A 344 -33.97 12.88 -17.40
C GLY A 344 -32.49 12.62 -17.63
N GLU A 345 -32.11 12.19 -18.83
CA GLU A 345 -30.69 12.05 -19.19
C GLU A 345 -29.99 13.41 -19.19
N GLU A 346 -29.18 13.63 -18.16
CA GLU A 346 -28.23 14.73 -17.99
C GLU A 346 -27.14 14.64 -19.06
N TRP A 347 -26.45 13.51 -19.06
CA TRP A 347 -25.36 13.24 -19.98
C TRP A 347 -25.18 11.75 -20.26
N ASN A 348 -24.45 11.48 -21.33
CA ASN A 348 -23.92 10.16 -21.62
C ASN A 348 -22.56 10.32 -22.29
N PHE A 349 -21.71 9.31 -22.25
CA PHE A 349 -20.60 9.19 -23.19
C PHE A 349 -20.51 7.79 -23.79
N THR A 350 -20.00 7.74 -25.02
CA THR A 350 -19.82 6.46 -25.73
C THR A 350 -18.42 5.92 -25.45
N SER A 351 -18.37 4.87 -24.64
CA SER A 351 -17.17 4.08 -24.35
C SER A 351 -16.67 3.32 -25.58
N THR A 352 -15.51 2.65 -25.47
CA THR A 352 -15.05 1.72 -26.52
C THR A 352 -15.60 0.31 -26.34
N MET A 353 -15.92 -0.09 -25.10
CA MET A 353 -16.40 -1.42 -24.70
C MET A 353 -17.36 -1.29 -23.51
N VAL A 354 -18.35 -2.19 -23.46
CA VAL A 354 -19.50 -2.15 -22.53
C VAL A 354 -19.09 -2.17 -21.04
N PHE A 355 -19.78 -1.36 -20.24
CA PHE A 355 -19.82 -1.48 -18.79
C PHE A 355 -20.79 -2.61 -18.42
N ARG A 356 -20.43 -3.47 -17.46
CA ARG A 356 -21.21 -4.68 -17.08
C ARG A 356 -21.17 -5.06 -15.60
N SER A 357 -20.30 -4.42 -14.84
CA SER A 357 -20.34 -4.37 -13.38
C SER A 357 -21.02 -3.07 -12.93
N THR A 358 -21.38 -3.00 -11.65
CA THR A 358 -21.71 -1.74 -10.97
C THR A 358 -20.50 -0.79 -11.04
N GLN A 359 -20.74 0.51 -10.95
CA GLN A 359 -19.68 1.51 -10.81
C GLN A 359 -19.44 1.73 -9.31
N ALA A 360 -18.22 2.03 -8.88
CA ALA A 360 -18.02 2.65 -7.58
C ALA A 360 -17.92 4.16 -7.83
N LEU A 361 -18.68 4.92 -7.04
CA LEU A 361 -18.57 6.36 -6.90
C LEU A 361 -17.94 6.63 -5.53
N VAL A 362 -17.01 7.59 -5.45
CA VAL A 362 -16.35 8.07 -4.21
C VAL A 362 -15.38 9.22 -4.56
N ASP A 363 -15.16 10.19 -3.66
CA ASP A 363 -14.04 11.13 -3.79
C ASP A 363 -12.70 10.41 -3.53
N LEU A 364 -11.94 10.12 -4.60
CA LEU A 364 -10.79 9.19 -4.53
C LEU A 364 -9.46 9.87 -4.19
N ASP A 365 -9.30 11.18 -4.48
CA ASP A 365 -8.10 11.95 -4.11
C ASP A 365 -8.38 13.18 -3.24
N SER A 366 -9.53 13.17 -2.55
CA SER A 366 -9.95 14.13 -1.53
C SER A 366 -10.02 15.58 -2.04
N ASP A 367 -10.33 15.77 -3.33
CA ASP A 367 -10.44 17.10 -3.95
C ASP A 367 -11.84 17.73 -3.83
N GLY A 368 -12.77 17.00 -3.21
CA GLY A 368 -14.17 17.35 -3.01
C GLY A 368 -15.06 17.01 -4.21
N ILE A 369 -14.59 16.19 -5.16
CA ILE A 369 -15.35 15.84 -6.37
C ILE A 369 -15.30 14.34 -6.58
N LEU A 370 -16.48 13.72 -6.72
CA LEU A 370 -16.59 12.29 -6.92
C LEU A 370 -15.82 11.80 -8.16
N GLU A 371 -15.11 10.71 -7.97
CA GLU A 371 -14.61 9.84 -9.01
C GLU A 371 -15.64 8.77 -9.36
N MET A 372 -15.58 8.28 -10.61
CA MET A 372 -16.20 7.02 -11.01
C MET A 372 -15.14 5.99 -11.37
N ILE A 373 -15.04 4.97 -10.54
CA ILE A 373 -14.22 3.78 -10.77
C ILE A 373 -15.08 2.76 -11.53
N GLY A 374 -14.69 2.43 -12.76
CA GLY A 374 -15.51 1.64 -13.67
C GLY A 374 -14.71 0.78 -14.66
N MET A 375 -15.17 -0.44 -14.89
CA MET A 375 -14.56 -1.36 -15.86
C MET A 375 -15.04 -1.13 -17.29
N GLN A 376 -14.10 -1.09 -18.25
CA GLN A 376 -14.38 -1.34 -19.67
C GLN A 376 -13.46 -2.45 -20.19
N ASN A 377 -14.04 -3.55 -20.66
CA ASN A 377 -13.29 -4.73 -21.12
C ASN A 377 -12.29 -5.26 -20.07
N GLN A 378 -10.99 -5.30 -20.38
CA GLN A 378 -9.90 -5.82 -19.55
C GLN A 378 -9.21 -4.73 -18.71
N THR A 379 -9.76 -3.51 -18.74
CA THR A 379 -9.18 -2.31 -18.16
C THR A 379 -10.13 -1.74 -17.13
N LEU A 380 -9.62 -1.51 -15.93
CA LEU A 380 -10.22 -0.66 -14.93
C LEU A 380 -9.86 0.79 -15.25
N TYR A 381 -10.83 1.69 -15.17
CA TYR A 381 -10.65 3.11 -15.36
C TYR A 381 -11.12 3.86 -14.12
N CYS A 382 -10.40 4.92 -13.80
CA CYS A 382 -10.84 5.95 -12.88
C CYS A 382 -11.15 7.21 -13.70
N TYR A 383 -12.35 7.74 -13.53
CA TYR A 383 -12.83 8.91 -14.26
C TYR A 383 -13.30 9.98 -13.29
N GLY A 384 -12.68 11.17 -13.33
CA GLY A 384 -13.16 12.31 -12.57
C GLY A 384 -14.26 13.07 -13.30
N PHE A 385 -15.18 13.64 -12.53
CA PHE A 385 -16.17 14.62 -12.99
C PHE A 385 -15.59 16.05 -12.94
N THR A 386 -16.33 17.05 -13.45
CA THR A 386 -15.84 18.44 -13.38
C THR A 386 -16.96 19.45 -13.08
N GLY A 387 -16.93 19.98 -11.88
CA GLY A 387 -17.68 21.17 -11.50
C GLY A 387 -18.62 20.92 -10.34
N VAL A 388 -18.61 21.87 -9.40
CA VAL A 388 -19.20 21.75 -8.06
C VAL A 388 -18.42 20.74 -7.20
N VAL A 389 -18.45 20.97 -5.89
CA VAL A 389 -17.90 20.10 -4.84
C VAL A 389 -19.09 19.32 -4.31
N SER A 390 -18.97 18.01 -4.08
CA SER A 390 -20.06 17.21 -3.51
C SER A 390 -20.61 17.88 -2.24
N SER A 391 -21.93 18.01 -2.17
CA SER A 391 -22.59 18.72 -1.06
C SER A 391 -23.82 18.00 -0.53
N GLY A 392 -24.32 16.99 -1.24
CA GLY A 392 -24.97 15.83 -0.65
C GLY A 392 -23.94 14.76 -0.22
N PRO A 393 -24.24 14.00 0.84
CA PRO A 393 -23.45 12.84 1.29
C PRO A 393 -23.68 11.60 0.37
N GLU A 394 -22.87 10.54 0.50
CA GLU A 394 -22.71 9.52 -0.57
C GLU A 394 -23.68 8.33 -0.48
N GLN A 395 -24.70 8.29 -1.35
CA GLN A 395 -25.81 7.31 -1.26
C GLN A 395 -25.72 6.13 -2.24
N TRP A 396 -25.68 4.90 -1.72
CA TRP A 396 -25.60 3.64 -2.50
C TRP A 396 -24.53 3.72 -3.61
N HIS A 397 -23.35 4.20 -3.21
CA HIS A 397 -22.23 4.55 -4.07
C HIS A 397 -21.54 3.30 -4.68
N CYS A 398 -21.69 2.11 -4.05
CA CYS A 398 -21.10 0.84 -4.48
C CYS A 398 -22.12 -0.31 -4.66
N PHE A 399 -21.65 -1.55 -4.88
CA PHE A 399 -22.53 -2.73 -4.94
C PHE A 399 -22.87 -3.19 -3.53
N GLY A 400 -24.16 -3.25 -3.17
CA GLY A 400 -24.62 -3.80 -1.88
C GLY A 400 -24.75 -2.78 -0.74
N GLY A 401 -24.80 -1.48 -1.05
CA GLY A 401 -24.94 -0.41 -0.05
C GLY A 401 -23.55 0.05 0.41
N SER A 402 -23.01 -0.65 1.41
CA SER A 402 -21.76 -0.34 2.12
C SER A 402 -20.61 -1.32 1.80
N ILE A 403 -19.44 -1.06 2.39
CA ILE A 403 -18.26 -1.93 2.32
C ILE A 403 -18.48 -3.35 2.87
N PHE A 404 -19.48 -3.50 3.75
CA PHE A 404 -19.92 -4.77 4.36
C PHE A 404 -20.85 -5.58 3.43
N HIS A 405 -21.40 -4.96 2.39
CA HIS A 405 -22.43 -5.48 1.47
C HIS A 405 -23.70 -6.02 2.16
N THR A 406 -24.21 -5.36 3.19
CA THR A 406 -25.46 -5.78 3.88
C THR A 406 -26.68 -5.76 2.94
N GLY A 407 -26.72 -4.83 1.98
CA GLY A 407 -27.87 -4.58 1.11
C GLY A 407 -28.98 -3.75 1.76
N GLN A 408 -28.66 -3.07 2.87
CA GLN A 408 -29.47 -2.06 3.54
C GLN A 408 -29.35 -0.68 2.87
N LEU A 409 -30.16 0.27 3.33
CA LEU A 409 -29.96 1.71 3.11
C LEU A 409 -28.85 2.25 4.04
N ASP A 410 -28.34 3.42 3.70
CA ASP A 410 -27.45 4.26 4.50
C ASP A 410 -28.14 5.63 4.56
N SER A 411 -28.75 5.94 5.71
CA SER A 411 -29.86 6.92 5.83
C SER A 411 -29.44 8.37 6.08
N ASP A 412 -28.25 8.61 6.64
CA ASP A 412 -27.60 9.93 6.72
C ASP A 412 -26.31 10.01 5.86
N CYS A 413 -25.88 8.87 5.31
CA CYS A 413 -25.04 8.73 4.13
C CYS A 413 -23.54 8.95 4.42
N ASP A 414 -23.13 8.48 5.60
CA ASP A 414 -21.83 8.71 6.22
C ASP A 414 -20.80 7.58 5.98
N TYR A 415 -21.17 6.64 5.10
CA TYR A 415 -20.52 5.37 4.74
C TYR A 415 -20.88 4.15 5.64
N LEU A 416 -21.67 4.33 6.70
CA LEU A 416 -22.15 3.27 7.59
C LEU A 416 -23.64 2.98 7.33
N ASP A 417 -23.98 1.78 6.85
CA ASP A 417 -25.39 1.43 6.60
C ASP A 417 -26.18 1.21 7.90
N ASP A 418 -27.50 1.51 7.89
CA ASP A 418 -28.40 1.54 9.06
C ASP A 418 -28.26 0.34 10.03
N LEU A 419 -27.89 -0.83 9.51
CA LEU A 419 -27.67 -2.06 10.27
C LEU A 419 -26.30 -2.11 10.96
N THR A 420 -25.27 -1.68 10.25
CA THR A 420 -23.91 -1.61 10.78
C THR A 420 -23.84 -0.51 11.86
N GLU A 421 -24.63 0.54 11.71
CA GLU A 421 -24.87 1.53 12.77
C GLU A 421 -25.48 0.97 14.05
N GLU A 422 -26.53 0.11 13.96
CA GLU A 422 -27.09 -0.52 15.18
C GLU A 422 -26.03 -1.39 15.89
N PHE A 423 -25.06 -1.95 15.16
CA PHE A 423 -23.93 -2.70 15.73
C PHE A 423 -22.92 -1.79 16.45
N TYR A 424 -22.52 -0.65 15.87
CA TYR A 424 -21.63 0.30 16.56
C TYR A 424 -22.35 1.12 17.64
N GLY A 425 -23.67 1.24 17.56
CA GLY A 425 -24.54 1.95 18.50
C GLY A 425 -24.76 3.43 18.19
N THR A 426 -24.48 3.82 16.94
CA THR A 426 -24.62 5.18 16.36
C THR A 426 -26.09 5.50 16.06
N ASN A 427 -26.37 6.53 15.24
CA ASN A 427 -27.71 7.07 15.06
C ASN A 427 -28.04 7.42 13.60
N SER A 428 -28.68 6.48 12.89
CA SER A 428 -29.00 6.42 11.45
C SER A 428 -29.88 7.53 10.84
N THR A 429 -29.65 8.77 11.27
CA THR A 429 -30.28 10.02 10.85
C THR A 429 -29.41 11.26 11.18
N ASP A 430 -28.16 11.09 11.64
CA ASP A 430 -27.31 12.08 12.32
C ASP A 430 -25.81 11.64 12.27
N ALA A 431 -25.22 11.64 11.06
CA ALA A 431 -23.86 11.21 10.62
C ALA A 431 -22.59 11.67 11.43
N ASP A 432 -22.75 12.25 12.60
CA ASP A 432 -21.72 12.66 13.57
C ASP A 432 -22.39 12.50 14.95
N SER A 433 -22.37 11.28 15.48
CA SER A 433 -23.19 10.87 16.64
C SER A 433 -22.82 11.56 17.95
N ASP A 434 -21.70 12.30 18.02
CA ASP A 434 -21.27 12.99 19.25
C ASP A 434 -20.86 14.49 19.15
N ASP A 435 -21.08 15.14 17.99
CA ASP A 435 -20.74 16.54 17.67
C ASP A 435 -19.20 16.81 17.59
N ASP A 436 -18.45 15.89 17.00
CA ASP A 436 -16.97 15.81 16.98
C ASP A 436 -16.32 16.38 15.70
N LEU A 437 -17.04 16.34 14.55
CA LEU A 437 -16.62 16.71 13.19
C LEU A 437 -15.83 15.68 12.37
N ILE A 438 -15.61 14.47 12.88
CA ILE A 438 -15.40 13.26 12.07
C ILE A 438 -16.79 12.58 11.88
N LEU A 439 -16.99 11.81 10.81
CA LEU A 439 -18.24 11.06 10.59
C LEU A 439 -18.15 9.64 11.18
N ASP A 440 -19.28 9.06 11.61
CA ASP A 440 -19.28 7.78 12.32
C ASP A 440 -18.69 6.64 11.48
N GLY A 441 -19.06 6.56 10.20
CA GLY A 441 -18.51 5.64 9.20
C GLY A 441 -17.04 5.87 8.89
N GLN A 442 -16.55 7.11 8.98
CA GLN A 442 -15.11 7.41 8.86
C GLN A 442 -14.35 6.89 10.09
N GLU A 443 -14.85 7.14 11.29
CA GLU A 443 -14.26 6.64 12.54
C GLU A 443 -14.19 5.11 12.56
N VAL A 444 -15.29 4.45 12.18
CA VAL A 444 -15.35 2.98 12.05
C VAL A 444 -14.32 2.46 11.05
N GLN A 445 -14.10 3.17 9.95
CA GLN A 445 -13.16 2.76 8.91
C GLN A 445 -11.69 2.86 9.36
N VAL A 446 -11.35 3.82 10.22
CA VAL A 446 -9.97 4.03 10.72
C VAL A 446 -9.72 3.49 12.15
N GLY A 447 -10.75 3.02 12.84
CA GLY A 447 -10.65 2.43 14.18
C GLY A 447 -10.73 3.42 15.35
N LEU A 448 -11.33 4.60 15.13
CA LEU A 448 -11.78 5.51 16.19
C LEU A 448 -13.13 5.04 16.79
N ASN A 449 -13.82 5.87 17.57
CA ASN A 449 -14.96 5.46 18.39
C ASN A 449 -16.11 6.49 18.33
N PRO A 450 -17.12 6.28 17.45
CA PRO A 450 -18.16 7.28 17.08
C PRO A 450 -19.26 7.49 18.13
N LEU A 451 -18.88 7.40 19.41
CA LEU A 451 -19.70 7.63 20.59
C LEU A 451 -18.91 8.34 21.71
N PHE A 452 -17.68 8.79 21.42
CA PHE A 452 -16.84 9.57 22.31
C PHE A 452 -15.79 10.42 21.57
N ASN A 453 -16.14 11.69 21.30
CA ASN A 453 -15.32 12.86 21.04
C ASN A 453 -13.81 12.68 21.30
N ASP A 454 -13.11 12.07 20.34
CA ASP A 454 -11.67 11.80 20.40
C ASP A 454 -10.87 12.47 19.29
N SER A 455 -11.53 13.22 18.39
CA SER A 455 -10.86 14.07 17.41
C SER A 455 -9.96 15.16 18.02
N ILE A 456 -10.11 15.41 19.34
CA ILE A 456 -9.24 16.28 20.15
C ILE A 456 -8.20 15.54 21.00
N GLU A 457 -8.12 14.21 20.95
CA GLU A 457 -7.01 13.44 21.51
C GLU A 457 -5.82 13.42 20.54
N ASP A 458 -4.69 12.96 21.08
CA ASP A 458 -3.32 13.01 20.53
C ASP A 458 -2.75 11.63 20.88
N LEU A 459 -3.02 10.65 20.01
CA LEU A 459 -2.96 9.22 20.37
C LEU A 459 -1.52 8.68 20.35
N ASP A 460 -0.69 9.15 19.44
CA ASP A 460 0.73 8.77 19.34
C ASP A 460 1.69 9.66 20.16
N LEU A 461 1.23 10.86 20.55
CA LEU A 461 1.91 11.88 21.36
C LEU A 461 2.96 12.72 20.61
N ASP A 462 2.75 12.96 19.31
CA ASP A 462 3.56 13.87 18.48
C ASP A 462 3.19 15.35 18.65
N GLY A 463 1.89 15.66 18.80
CA GLY A 463 1.36 17.01 19.02
C GLY A 463 0.40 17.57 17.97
N LEU A 464 0.03 16.82 16.93
CA LEU A 464 -1.23 17.02 16.20
C LEU A 464 -2.43 16.54 17.04
N SER A 465 -3.60 16.42 16.43
CA SER A 465 -4.79 15.80 17.02
C SER A 465 -5.49 14.94 15.98
N ASN A 466 -6.19 13.88 16.39
CA ASN A 466 -6.91 12.96 15.51
C ASN A 466 -7.69 13.70 14.38
N TYR A 467 -8.33 14.85 14.69
CA TYR A 467 -8.97 15.74 13.71
C TYR A 467 -7.99 16.37 12.72
N ASP A 468 -6.94 17.04 13.21
CA ASP A 468 -5.98 17.75 12.36
C ASP A 468 -5.26 16.75 11.44
N GLU A 469 -5.02 15.54 11.93
CA GLU A 469 -4.42 14.44 11.18
C GLU A 469 -5.33 13.90 10.10
N LEU A 470 -6.52 13.38 10.44
CA LEU A 470 -7.41 12.78 9.45
C LEU A 470 -7.99 13.81 8.47
N MET A 471 -8.32 15.02 8.94
CA MET A 471 -9.16 15.99 8.21
C MET A 471 -8.41 17.21 7.66
N ILE A 472 -7.11 17.37 7.96
CA ILE A 472 -6.30 18.51 7.45
C ILE A 472 -4.96 18.07 6.84
N HIS A 473 -4.25 17.12 7.47
CA HIS A 473 -2.92 16.69 7.05
C HIS A 473 -2.88 15.34 6.33
N HIS A 474 -3.93 14.54 6.53
CA HIS A 474 -4.08 13.15 6.13
C HIS A 474 -2.91 12.28 6.63
N THR A 475 -2.60 12.35 7.91
CA THR A 475 -1.54 11.59 8.58
C THR A 475 -2.09 10.42 9.41
N TYR A 476 -1.21 9.48 9.76
CA TYR A 476 -1.57 8.33 10.58
C TYR A 476 -1.65 8.72 12.07
N PHE A 477 -2.85 9.00 12.58
CA PHE A 477 -3.10 9.39 13.99
C PHE A 477 -2.57 8.42 15.08
N TYR A 478 -2.10 7.24 14.69
CA TYR A 478 -1.48 6.24 15.56
C TYR A 478 0.04 6.09 15.39
N LYS A 479 0.70 6.93 14.56
CA LYS A 479 2.09 6.74 14.09
C LYS A 479 2.79 8.07 13.74
N SER A 480 3.50 8.60 14.73
CA SER A 480 4.17 9.92 14.83
C SER A 480 5.34 10.23 13.87
N ASP A 481 5.33 9.68 12.66
CA ASP A 481 6.36 9.71 11.61
C ASP A 481 5.72 9.00 10.42
N SER A 482 4.81 9.66 9.70
CA SER A 482 3.89 9.01 8.75
C SER A 482 4.60 8.31 7.59
N ASP A 483 5.76 8.80 7.14
CA ASP A 483 6.50 8.25 6.00
C ASP A 483 7.83 7.50 6.31
N ASP A 484 8.14 7.30 7.60
CA ASP A 484 9.32 6.59 8.12
C ASP A 484 10.68 7.26 7.79
N ASP A 485 10.75 8.60 7.79
CA ASP A 485 11.99 9.37 7.57
C ASP A 485 12.72 9.87 8.82
N LEU A 486 12.12 9.65 10.00
CA LEU A 486 12.62 10.01 11.33
C LEU A 486 12.38 11.47 11.76
N MET A 487 11.50 12.20 11.06
CA MET A 487 10.90 13.47 11.49
C MET A 487 9.42 13.23 11.91
N PRO A 488 8.91 13.91 12.96
CA PRO A 488 7.49 13.81 13.33
C PRO A 488 6.59 14.77 12.56
N ASP A 489 5.36 14.34 12.31
CA ASP A 489 4.37 15.00 11.47
C ASP A 489 4.02 16.41 11.96
N ALA A 490 3.79 16.60 13.28
CA ALA A 490 3.60 17.89 13.93
C ALA A 490 4.78 18.83 13.74
N TRP A 491 6.02 18.30 13.71
CA TRP A 491 7.20 19.12 13.49
C TRP A 491 7.27 19.56 12.03
N GLU A 492 7.04 18.66 11.08
CA GLU A 492 6.99 19.00 9.66
C GLU A 492 5.88 20.00 9.34
N VAL A 493 4.66 19.77 9.81
CA VAL A 493 3.53 20.69 9.68
C VAL A 493 3.85 22.06 10.28
N THR A 494 4.49 22.09 11.45
CA THR A 494 4.92 23.35 12.09
C THR A 494 5.95 24.11 11.22
N ASN A 495 6.85 23.39 10.55
CA ASN A 495 7.90 23.93 9.70
C ASN A 495 7.53 23.97 8.20
N SER A 496 6.25 23.81 7.85
CA SER A 496 5.74 23.87 6.47
C SER A 496 6.36 22.86 5.48
N LEU A 497 6.84 21.72 5.99
CA LEU A 497 7.22 20.54 5.21
C LEU A 497 5.97 19.67 4.89
N ASN A 498 6.13 18.39 4.56
CA ASN A 498 5.05 17.54 4.07
C ASN A 498 5.18 16.10 4.61
N PRO A 499 4.46 15.75 5.70
CA PRO A 499 4.64 14.49 6.45
C PRO A 499 4.19 13.20 5.73
N ARG A 500 3.93 13.29 4.43
CA ARG A 500 3.61 12.16 3.54
C ARG A 500 4.66 11.98 2.43
N LEU A 501 5.84 12.58 2.57
CA LEU A 501 6.90 12.53 1.57
C LEU A 501 8.29 12.70 2.18
N ASN A 502 8.92 11.58 2.53
CA ASN A 502 10.31 11.41 2.93
C ASN A 502 11.27 12.42 2.26
N ASP A 503 11.53 13.53 2.96
CA ASP A 503 12.30 14.67 2.46
C ASP A 503 13.40 15.16 3.43
N SER A 504 13.62 14.49 4.56
CA SER A 504 14.77 14.52 5.50
C SER A 504 16.16 14.86 4.91
N ALA A 505 16.41 14.48 3.66
CA ALA A 505 17.65 14.69 2.91
C ALA A 505 17.60 15.90 1.94
N SER A 506 16.56 16.73 2.04
CA SER A 506 16.37 18.00 1.35
C SER A 506 17.04 19.15 2.10
N ASP A 507 17.20 20.26 1.39
CA ASP A 507 17.88 21.49 1.78
C ASP A 507 17.09 22.62 1.09
N PRO A 508 16.04 23.17 1.74
CA PRO A 508 15.05 24.02 1.07
C PRO A 508 15.52 25.48 0.92
N ASP A 509 16.38 25.96 1.82
CA ASP A 509 16.88 27.33 1.86
C ASP A 509 18.31 27.51 1.28
N PHE A 510 19.05 26.40 1.11
CA PHE A 510 20.41 26.27 0.57
C PHE A 510 21.55 26.64 1.53
N ASP A 511 21.39 26.43 2.84
CA ASP A 511 22.41 26.61 3.88
C ASP A 511 23.41 25.43 4.02
N ASN A 512 23.08 24.24 3.47
CA ASN A 512 23.80 22.95 3.51
C ASN A 512 23.64 22.11 4.79
N LEU A 513 22.71 22.45 5.68
CA LEU A 513 22.06 21.54 6.62
C LEU A 513 21.00 20.72 5.84
N THR A 514 20.20 19.89 6.51
CA THR A 514 19.06 19.18 5.87
C THR A 514 17.94 18.99 6.87
N ASN A 515 16.68 18.93 6.43
CA ASN A 515 15.47 18.85 7.27
C ASN A 515 15.64 17.95 8.52
N TYR A 516 16.19 16.72 8.37
CA TYR A 516 16.42 15.82 9.51
C TYR A 516 17.54 16.27 10.48
N ASN A 517 18.61 16.90 10.00
CA ASN A 517 19.62 17.49 10.88
C ASN A 517 19.08 18.75 11.58
N GLU A 518 18.18 19.48 10.93
CA GLU A 518 17.52 20.66 11.48
C GLU A 518 16.52 20.31 12.57
N TYR A 519 15.77 19.22 12.39
CA TYR A 519 14.98 18.59 13.46
C TYR A 519 15.84 18.24 14.69
N LEU A 520 17.06 17.71 14.48
CA LEU A 520 17.98 17.38 15.57
C LEU A 520 18.54 18.61 16.30
N GLU A 521 18.93 19.66 15.57
CA GLU A 521 19.52 20.88 16.16
C GLU A 521 18.48 21.96 16.54
N ASN A 522 17.21 21.77 16.13
CA ASN A 522 16.01 22.59 16.39
C ASN A 522 15.98 23.95 15.63
N THR A 523 16.42 23.96 14.37
CA THR A 523 16.37 25.11 13.43
C THR A 523 15.10 25.08 12.55
N ASP A 524 14.86 26.13 11.75
CA ASP A 524 13.74 26.21 10.78
C ASP A 524 14.23 25.91 9.34
N PRO A 525 13.80 24.80 8.70
CA PRO A 525 14.22 24.38 7.35
C PRO A 525 13.82 25.33 6.20
N ASN A 526 13.35 26.54 6.51
CA ASN A 526 13.05 27.59 5.55
C ASN A 526 13.73 28.94 5.88
N ASP A 527 14.52 29.06 6.97
CA ASP A 527 15.18 30.32 7.39
C ASP A 527 16.66 30.12 7.76
N PHE A 528 17.51 30.21 6.73
CA PHE A 528 18.99 30.18 6.62
C PHE A 528 19.85 30.81 7.75
N ASP A 529 19.25 31.46 8.75
CA ASP A 529 19.89 32.21 9.85
C ASP A 529 18.87 32.26 11.02
N THR A 530 18.58 31.12 11.66
CA THR A 530 17.42 30.93 12.58
C THR A 530 17.40 31.98 13.69
N ASP A 531 18.55 32.36 14.25
CA ASP A 531 18.62 33.36 15.33
C ASP A 531 18.88 34.81 14.87
N ASN A 532 19.10 35.01 13.57
CA ASN A 532 19.26 36.29 12.88
C ASN A 532 20.55 37.04 13.28
N ASP A 533 21.70 36.36 13.30
CA ASP A 533 23.03 36.91 13.56
C ASP A 533 23.94 37.13 12.34
N LEU A 534 23.50 36.64 11.18
CA LEU A 534 24.16 36.68 9.86
C LEU A 534 25.16 35.55 9.56
N MET A 535 25.28 34.55 10.44
CA MET A 535 25.88 33.25 10.13
C MET A 535 24.79 32.26 9.66
N PRO A 536 25.11 31.26 8.81
CA PRO A 536 24.16 30.20 8.45
C PRO A 536 24.19 29.02 9.43
N ASP A 537 23.02 28.47 9.71
CA ASP A 537 22.83 27.40 10.70
C ASP A 537 23.72 26.18 10.43
N GLY A 538 23.75 25.71 9.20
CA GLY A 538 24.58 24.60 8.71
C GLY A 538 26.07 24.90 8.73
N TRP A 539 26.49 26.16 8.67
CA TRP A 539 27.89 26.54 8.91
C TRP A 539 28.22 26.51 10.41
N GLU A 540 27.32 26.99 11.26
CA GLU A 540 27.47 26.94 12.71
C GLU A 540 27.55 25.51 13.25
N VAL A 541 26.62 24.64 12.84
CA VAL A 541 26.58 23.22 13.22
C VAL A 541 27.87 22.52 12.80
N VAL A 542 28.36 22.77 11.57
CA VAL A 542 29.65 22.24 11.09
C VAL A 542 30.84 22.74 11.93
N ASN A 543 30.79 23.98 12.43
CA ASN A 543 31.83 24.57 13.27
C ASN A 543 31.63 24.39 14.78
N ASN A 544 30.58 23.68 15.23
CA ASN A 544 30.23 23.46 16.64
C ASN A 544 29.90 24.78 17.40
N LEU A 545 29.29 25.74 16.70
CA LEU A 545 28.60 26.89 17.30
C LEU A 545 27.15 26.50 17.65
N ASN A 546 26.21 27.45 17.72
CA ASN A 546 24.87 27.20 18.25
C ASN A 546 23.85 28.13 17.54
N PRO A 547 23.15 27.65 16.48
CA PRO A 547 22.31 28.48 15.58
C PRO A 547 20.99 29.00 16.19
N LEU A 548 20.88 28.95 17.52
CA LEU A 548 19.71 29.37 18.29
C LEU A 548 20.02 30.53 19.26
N VAL A 549 21.27 31.00 19.34
CA VAL A 549 21.73 32.04 20.30
C VAL A 549 22.92 32.88 19.80
N ASN A 550 22.64 33.84 18.91
CA ASN A 550 23.40 35.02 18.50
C ASN A 550 24.80 35.13 19.10
N ASP A 551 25.77 34.42 18.51
CA ASP A 551 27.15 34.34 19.00
C ASP A 551 28.22 34.81 18.01
N ALA A 552 27.84 35.36 16.85
CA ALA A 552 28.66 36.10 15.86
C ALA A 552 29.69 37.11 16.39
N SER A 553 29.55 37.54 17.65
CA SER A 553 30.47 38.45 18.37
C SER A 553 31.33 37.76 19.44
N GLY A 554 31.34 36.42 19.43
CA GLY A 554 32.28 35.54 20.11
C GLY A 554 33.69 35.65 19.53
N ASP A 555 34.63 35.10 20.27
CA ASP A 555 36.09 35.10 20.03
C ASP A 555 36.62 33.92 20.87
N PRO A 556 36.46 32.66 20.40
CA PRO A 556 36.54 31.50 21.30
C PRO A 556 37.98 31.01 21.56
N ASP A 557 38.90 31.27 20.64
CA ASP A 557 40.32 30.90 20.73
C ASP A 557 41.25 32.07 21.13
N LEU A 558 40.78 33.32 21.01
CA LEU A 558 41.44 34.58 21.37
C LEU A 558 42.46 35.12 20.36
N ASP A 559 42.23 34.88 19.06
CA ASP A 559 42.98 35.48 17.94
C ASP A 559 42.55 36.94 17.60
N THR A 560 41.33 37.34 17.98
CA THR A 560 40.68 38.66 17.78
C THR A 560 39.88 38.90 16.50
N LEU A 561 39.68 37.88 15.66
CA LEU A 561 38.49 37.77 14.81
C LEU A 561 37.23 37.52 15.67
N THR A 562 36.08 37.46 15.02
CA THR A 562 34.84 36.96 15.64
C THR A 562 34.21 35.89 14.76
N ASN A 563 33.37 35.02 15.34
CA ASN A 563 32.72 33.91 14.62
C ASN A 563 32.17 34.33 13.23
N TYR A 564 31.56 35.51 13.12
CA TYR A 564 31.07 36.07 11.85
C TYR A 564 32.18 36.60 10.91
N ASP A 565 33.24 37.24 11.43
CA ASP A 565 34.40 37.59 10.61
C ASP A 565 35.09 36.31 10.08
N GLU A 566 35.08 35.22 10.85
CA GLU A 566 35.64 33.91 10.43
C GLU A 566 34.79 33.23 9.37
N TYR A 567 33.46 33.20 9.52
CA TYR A 567 32.52 32.78 8.47
C TYR A 567 32.77 33.52 7.14
N LEU A 568 33.03 34.83 7.20
CA LEU A 568 33.34 35.63 6.01
C LEU A 568 34.69 35.32 5.35
N ASN A 569 35.66 34.73 6.08
CA ASN A 569 36.98 34.38 5.56
C ASN A 569 37.17 32.86 5.30
N GLY A 570 36.30 32.01 5.85
CA GLY A 570 36.36 30.54 5.71
C GLY A 570 37.24 29.84 6.75
N THR A 571 37.55 30.51 7.86
CA THR A 571 38.40 30.02 8.96
C THR A 571 37.59 29.28 10.03
N ASN A 572 38.25 28.78 11.09
CA ASN A 572 37.64 27.90 12.09
C ASN A 572 37.61 28.52 13.52
N PRO A 573 36.42 28.78 14.12
CA PRO A 573 36.22 29.42 15.44
C PRO A 573 36.86 28.79 16.69
N TRP A 574 37.74 27.80 16.54
CA TRP A 574 38.46 27.14 17.63
C TRP A 574 39.97 26.99 17.34
N LEU A 575 40.47 27.57 16.24
CA LEU A 575 41.82 27.41 15.70
C LEU A 575 42.37 28.73 15.11
N ALA A 576 43.00 29.52 15.97
CA ALA A 576 43.74 30.77 15.70
C ALA A 576 44.97 30.64 14.77
N ASP A 577 44.98 29.64 13.88
CA ASP A 577 46.01 29.15 12.96
C ASP A 577 45.32 28.04 12.14
N SER A 578 44.32 28.43 11.32
CA SER A 578 43.32 27.51 10.73
C SER A 578 43.94 26.44 9.83
N ASP A 579 44.99 26.78 9.09
CA ASP A 579 45.66 25.89 8.15
C ASP A 579 46.93 25.19 8.70
N SER A 580 47.39 25.63 9.88
CA SER A 580 48.59 25.14 10.60
C SER A 580 49.95 25.46 9.96
N ASP A 581 50.06 26.55 9.18
CA ASP A 581 51.33 27.21 8.84
C ASP A 581 52.04 27.80 10.08
N GLY A 582 51.27 28.42 10.99
CA GLY A 582 51.77 29.09 12.20
C GLY A 582 51.84 30.62 12.15
N ILE A 583 51.18 31.28 11.19
CA ILE A 583 50.65 32.63 11.35
C ILE A 583 49.28 32.52 12.07
N ASN A 584 48.71 33.66 12.48
CA ASN A 584 47.37 33.76 13.04
C ASN A 584 46.42 34.32 11.97
N ASP A 585 45.21 33.78 11.86
CA ASP A 585 44.19 34.19 10.90
C ASP A 585 43.95 35.73 10.92
N ASP A 586 43.97 36.38 12.10
CA ASP A 586 43.93 37.85 12.25
C ASP A 586 45.08 38.62 11.55
N GLU A 587 46.30 38.08 11.59
CA GLU A 587 47.50 38.66 10.96
C GLU A 587 47.58 38.34 9.46
N GLU A 588 46.88 37.30 8.97
CA GLU A 588 46.80 36.99 7.55
C GLU A 588 45.82 37.88 6.79
N ILE A 589 44.65 38.19 7.37
CA ILE A 589 43.63 39.00 6.68
C ILE A 589 43.88 40.52 6.76
N GLN A 590 44.84 40.99 7.58
CA GLN A 590 45.16 42.41 7.79
C GLN A 590 46.66 42.67 7.88
N GLU A 591 47.20 43.67 7.13
CA GLU A 591 48.64 44.01 7.09
C GLU A 591 49.33 44.00 8.48
N GLY A 592 50.05 42.91 8.76
CA GLY A 592 50.65 42.60 10.06
C GLY A 592 51.89 43.39 10.45
N LEU A 593 52.68 42.85 11.38
CA LEU A 593 53.98 43.42 11.76
C LEU A 593 55.10 43.12 10.76
N ASP A 594 54.89 42.15 9.87
CA ASP A 594 55.76 41.80 8.75
C ASP A 594 55.46 42.63 7.49
N GLY A 595 54.18 42.94 7.24
CA GLY A 595 53.65 43.72 6.13
C GLY A 595 53.10 42.90 4.96
N TYR A 596 52.63 41.68 5.20
CA TYR A 596 51.99 40.82 4.20
C TYR A 596 50.48 40.62 4.49
N ILE A 597 49.77 39.97 3.56
CA ILE A 597 48.39 39.49 3.63
C ILE A 597 48.37 38.20 2.81
N THR A 598 47.82 37.12 3.37
CA THR A 598 47.89 35.74 2.86
C THR A 598 46.50 35.08 2.89
N ASP A 599 46.39 33.79 2.57
CA ASP A 599 45.14 33.03 2.54
C ASP A 599 45.08 32.09 3.76
N PRO A 600 44.36 32.43 4.84
CA PRO A 600 44.37 31.67 6.11
C PRO A 600 43.71 30.28 6.03
N THR A 601 43.36 29.83 4.82
CA THR A 601 42.86 28.49 4.53
C THR A 601 43.84 27.64 3.72
N ASN A 602 45.04 28.15 3.41
CA ASN A 602 45.99 27.54 2.48
C ASN A 602 47.48 27.88 2.82
N PRO A 603 48.26 26.91 3.36
CA PRO A 603 49.55 27.17 4.03
C PRO A 603 50.74 27.26 3.05
N ASP A 604 50.52 27.88 1.90
CA ASP A 604 51.40 28.05 0.73
C ASP A 604 50.64 28.99 -0.25
N THR A 605 50.45 30.27 0.11
CA THR A 605 49.53 31.21 -0.56
C THR A 605 49.76 31.30 -2.07
N ASP A 606 51.01 31.21 -2.53
CA ASP A 606 51.35 31.30 -3.95
C ASP A 606 51.62 29.96 -4.68
N GLY A 607 51.72 28.85 -3.94
CA GLY A 607 51.82 27.49 -4.46
C GLY A 607 53.21 27.08 -4.96
N ASP A 608 54.28 27.72 -4.47
CA ASP A 608 55.68 27.40 -4.76
C ASP A 608 56.20 26.16 -3.99
N GLY A 609 55.63 25.86 -2.82
CA GLY A 609 56.04 24.75 -1.95
C GLY A 609 56.84 25.13 -0.71
N PHE A 610 56.71 26.38 -0.24
CA PHE A 610 57.05 26.78 1.14
C PHE A 610 55.82 27.40 1.79
N THR A 611 55.75 27.26 3.11
CA THR A 611 54.67 27.90 3.87
C THR A 611 54.99 29.37 4.10
N ASP A 612 53.96 30.17 4.35
CA ASP A 612 54.06 31.62 4.36
C ASP A 612 54.88 32.11 5.56
N LEU A 613 54.74 31.49 6.74
CA LEU A 613 55.63 31.67 7.88
C LEU A 613 57.08 31.30 7.52
N GLU A 614 57.29 30.23 6.74
CA GLU A 614 58.63 29.86 6.26
C GLU A 614 59.22 30.94 5.33
N GLU A 615 58.41 31.63 4.52
CA GLU A 615 58.83 32.75 3.67
C GLU A 615 59.16 34.01 4.47
N ILE A 616 58.22 34.45 5.31
CA ILE A 616 58.32 35.64 6.15
C ILE A 616 59.55 35.56 7.07
N ASN A 617 59.80 34.41 7.72
CA ASN A 617 61.00 34.19 8.54
C ASN A 617 62.33 34.32 7.76
N LYS A 618 62.31 34.17 6.44
CA LYS A 618 63.48 34.29 5.56
C LYS A 618 63.57 35.65 4.86
N GLY A 619 62.60 36.54 5.10
CA GLY A 619 62.48 37.84 4.42
C GLY A 619 62.19 37.67 2.93
N ARG A 620 61.10 36.96 2.64
CA ARG A 620 60.50 36.77 1.31
C ARG A 620 59.07 37.29 1.31
N ASP A 621 58.39 37.10 0.19
CA ASP A 621 57.08 37.64 -0.12
C ASP A 621 56.19 36.44 -0.47
N PRO A 622 55.33 35.96 0.44
CA PRO A 622 54.51 34.74 0.25
C PRO A 622 53.42 34.89 -0.83
N THR A 623 53.44 35.98 -1.60
CA THR A 623 52.47 36.31 -2.64
C THR A 623 53.08 36.40 -4.05
N ASP A 624 54.37 36.04 -4.22
CA ASP A 624 55.09 36.02 -5.49
C ASP A 624 55.90 34.72 -5.64
N PRO A 625 55.44 33.72 -6.43
CA PRO A 625 56.01 32.36 -6.54
C PRO A 625 57.33 32.32 -7.33
N LEU A 626 58.06 33.44 -7.33
CA LEU A 626 59.38 33.69 -7.89
C LEU A 626 60.32 34.37 -6.87
N ASN A 627 59.79 34.81 -5.72
CA ASN A 627 60.49 35.54 -4.67
C ASN A 627 60.64 34.69 -3.40
N HIS A 628 61.04 33.44 -3.61
CA HIS A 628 60.99 32.37 -2.63
C HIS A 628 62.35 32.11 -1.89
N PRO A 629 62.47 31.12 -0.99
CA PRO A 629 63.66 30.92 -0.15
C PRO A 629 64.92 30.59 -0.94
N PHE A 630 64.77 29.82 -2.03
CA PHE A 630 65.86 29.16 -2.73
C PHE A 630 66.52 30.06 -3.78
N GLN A 631 67.66 30.66 -3.41
CA GLN A 631 68.49 31.34 -4.39
C GLN A 631 69.30 30.37 -5.26
N ILE A 632 69.52 30.79 -6.51
CA ILE A 632 70.27 30.06 -7.56
C ILE A 632 71.73 29.70 -7.13
N SER A 633 72.22 30.22 -6.01
CA SER A 633 73.47 29.83 -5.36
C SER A 633 73.61 28.33 -5.11
N ASP A 634 72.53 27.64 -4.75
CA ASP A 634 72.58 26.24 -4.32
C ASP A 634 72.57 25.25 -5.50
N LEU A 635 72.31 25.74 -6.72
CA LEU A 635 72.32 24.95 -7.95
C LEU A 635 73.72 24.45 -8.38
N ILE A 636 74.78 24.79 -7.66
CA ILE A 636 76.16 24.34 -7.93
C ILE A 636 76.33 22.80 -7.81
N ILE A 637 75.39 22.10 -7.17
CA ILE A 637 75.40 20.63 -7.09
C ILE A 637 74.76 19.96 -8.33
N ALA A 638 73.93 20.68 -9.10
CA ALA A 638 73.14 20.10 -10.20
C ALA A 638 73.97 19.57 -11.39
N GLU A 639 75.13 20.18 -11.71
CA GLU A 639 75.96 19.77 -12.86
C GLU A 639 76.46 18.31 -12.79
N ASN A 640 76.49 17.69 -11.61
CA ASN A 640 76.97 16.31 -11.44
C ASN A 640 75.88 15.22 -11.58
N ILE A 641 74.59 15.56 -11.47
CA ILE A 641 73.51 14.58 -11.49
C ILE A 641 73.09 14.23 -12.93
N ILE A 642 73.06 15.22 -13.83
CA ILE A 642 72.72 15.02 -15.25
C ILE A 642 73.66 14.01 -15.93
N ALA A 643 74.95 14.03 -15.57
CA ALA A 643 75.95 13.06 -16.04
C ALA A 643 75.67 11.62 -15.57
N TYR A 644 75.09 11.45 -14.37
CA TYR A 644 74.83 10.15 -13.77
C TYR A 644 73.56 9.49 -14.34
N VAL A 645 72.46 10.24 -14.44
CA VAL A 645 71.19 9.76 -15.02
C VAL A 645 71.37 9.37 -16.49
N SER A 646 72.14 10.16 -17.25
CA SER A 646 72.48 9.87 -18.66
C SER A 646 73.13 8.50 -18.86
N ALA A 647 73.95 8.03 -17.91
CA ALA A 647 74.61 6.72 -18.00
C ALA A 647 73.65 5.54 -17.77
N ILE A 648 72.64 5.73 -16.92
CA ILE A 648 71.68 4.67 -16.55
C ILE A 648 70.69 4.40 -17.70
N VAL A 649 70.13 5.45 -18.30
CA VAL A 649 69.15 5.33 -19.41
C VAL A 649 69.76 4.64 -20.65
N ILE A 650 71.04 4.91 -20.95
CA ILE A 650 71.78 4.25 -22.05
C ILE A 650 72.06 2.77 -21.73
N SER A 651 72.20 2.39 -20.46
CA SER A 651 72.48 1.01 -20.05
C SER A 651 71.25 0.10 -20.14
N ILE A 652 70.07 0.63 -19.82
CA ILE A 652 68.80 -0.13 -19.85
C ILE A 652 68.34 -0.35 -21.31
N THR A 653 68.43 0.67 -22.17
CA THR A 653 67.99 0.60 -23.57
C THR A 653 68.80 -0.38 -24.43
N ILE A 654 70.08 -0.61 -24.12
CA ILE A 654 70.92 -1.62 -24.80
C ILE A 654 70.58 -3.05 -24.34
N SER A 655 70.08 -3.23 -23.12
CA SER A 655 69.79 -4.55 -22.54
C SER A 655 68.48 -5.15 -23.04
N GLY A 656 67.46 -4.32 -23.34
CA GLY A 656 66.13 -4.79 -23.78
C GLY A 656 66.07 -5.37 -25.20
N ILE A 657 67.04 -5.08 -26.07
CA ILE A 657 66.95 -5.38 -27.52
C ILE A 657 67.41 -6.82 -27.86
N ILE A 658 68.05 -7.54 -26.94
CA ILE A 658 68.69 -8.84 -27.23
C ILE A 658 67.79 -10.07 -26.95
N ILE A 659 66.67 -9.92 -26.22
CA ILE A 659 65.76 -11.04 -25.87
C ILE A 659 64.39 -10.93 -26.58
N GLY A 660 64.33 -10.24 -27.72
CA GLY A 660 63.11 -10.08 -28.53
C GLY A 660 63.03 -10.97 -29.79
N ALA A 661 63.98 -11.89 -30.01
CA ALA A 661 64.25 -12.43 -31.35
C ALA A 661 64.38 -13.97 -31.44
N GLN A 662 63.63 -14.74 -30.64
CA GLN A 662 63.38 -16.18 -30.89
C GLN A 662 62.07 -16.65 -30.22
N ILE A 663 61.56 -17.81 -30.64
CA ILE A 663 60.28 -18.42 -30.19
C ILE A 663 59.02 -17.68 -30.69
N VAL A 664 58.88 -17.56 -32.00
CA VAL A 664 57.56 -17.56 -32.67
C VAL A 664 57.42 -18.86 -33.45
N GLN A 665 56.96 -19.93 -32.79
CA GLN A 665 56.41 -21.12 -33.45
C GLN A 665 55.63 -22.03 -32.47
N SER A 666 54.52 -22.58 -32.96
CA SER A 666 53.78 -23.76 -32.43
C SER A 666 53.41 -23.78 -30.94
N GLY A 667 52.22 -23.25 -30.62
CA GLY A 667 51.05 -24.12 -30.43
C GLY A 667 50.69 -24.63 -29.02
N GLY A 668 49.65 -24.00 -28.44
CA GLY A 668 48.49 -24.69 -27.87
C GLY A 668 48.58 -25.31 -26.46
N GLY A 669 47.59 -24.98 -25.62
CA GLY A 669 47.02 -25.96 -24.66
C GLY A 669 46.90 -25.55 -23.18
N LEU A 670 45.65 -25.33 -22.76
CA LEU A 670 45.06 -25.75 -21.47
C LEU A 670 45.57 -25.15 -20.12
N ARG A 671 44.66 -24.36 -19.52
CA ARG A 671 44.22 -24.35 -18.09
C ARG A 671 45.27 -24.42 -16.96
N PRO A 672 45.38 -23.39 -16.11
CA PRO A 672 45.86 -23.54 -14.72
C PRO A 672 44.76 -24.07 -13.79
N ARG A 673 45.16 -24.66 -12.64
CA ARG A 673 44.29 -25.15 -11.56
C ARG A 673 44.93 -24.75 -10.22
N ILE A 674 44.25 -24.00 -9.36
CA ILE A 674 44.86 -23.33 -8.21
C ILE A 674 44.80 -24.17 -6.93
N ARG A 675 45.97 -24.32 -6.26
CA ARG A 675 46.28 -24.44 -4.82
C ARG A 675 47.77 -24.87 -4.72
N ARG A 676 48.57 -24.51 -3.70
CA ARG A 676 48.26 -24.09 -2.33
C ARG A 676 49.45 -23.33 -1.66
N SER A 677 49.13 -22.57 -0.60
CA SER A 677 49.88 -22.38 0.67
C SER A 677 51.22 -21.60 0.79
N LYS A 678 51.16 -20.59 1.70
CA LYS A 678 52.01 -20.34 2.91
C LYS A 678 53.23 -19.36 2.89
N ILE A 679 53.15 -18.36 3.80
CA ILE A 679 54.17 -17.93 4.82
C ILE A 679 55.45 -17.18 4.30
N SER A 680 55.96 -16.08 4.89
CA SER A 680 55.51 -15.13 5.95
C SER A 680 56.52 -13.96 6.16
N GLU A 681 56.07 -12.78 6.64
CA GLU A 681 56.84 -11.81 7.50
C GLU A 681 58.14 -11.17 6.92
N PRO A 682 58.93 -10.27 7.59
CA PRO A 682 58.83 -9.69 8.95
C PRO A 682 59.15 -8.16 9.17
N SER A 683 58.59 -7.58 10.26
CA SER A 683 59.16 -6.68 11.32
C SER A 683 60.11 -5.47 11.08
N THR A 684 59.94 -4.39 11.89
CA THR A 684 60.91 -3.72 12.86
C THR A 684 60.63 -2.19 13.06
N PRO A 685 61.16 -1.47 14.09
CA PRO A 685 61.25 -1.79 15.53
C PRO A 685 60.99 -0.61 16.54
N GLU A 686 60.64 -0.94 17.80
CA GLU A 686 61.18 -0.54 19.15
C GLU A 686 61.80 0.88 19.43
N GLU A 687 61.83 1.46 20.66
CA GLU A 687 61.54 0.95 22.03
C GLU A 687 61.26 2.05 23.10
N SER A 688 60.74 1.62 24.27
CA SER A 688 60.96 2.19 25.63
C SER A 688 60.08 3.41 26.07
N LEU A 689 59.78 3.69 27.37
CA LEU A 689 59.97 2.94 28.64
C LEU A 689 59.12 3.49 29.82
N SER A 690 58.61 2.60 30.69
CA SER A 690 58.68 2.60 32.19
C SER A 690 57.36 2.36 32.99
N GLN A 691 57.51 1.99 34.27
CA GLN A 691 56.51 1.35 35.18
C GLN A 691 57.06 1.39 36.65
N PRO A 692 56.40 0.90 37.75
CA PRO A 692 55.01 0.46 38.01
C PRO A 692 54.36 0.98 39.37
N PRO A 693 53.90 0.17 40.41
CA PRO A 693 52.48 -0.18 40.76
C PRO A 693 52.08 0.07 42.28
N PRO A 694 51.27 -0.76 43.02
CA PRO A 694 49.82 -1.14 42.98
C PRO A 694 49.05 -1.13 44.35
N SER A 695 47.72 -1.43 44.36
CA SER A 695 47.02 -2.23 45.42
C SER A 695 45.61 -2.71 44.96
N ASN A 696 45.14 -3.96 45.10
CA ASN A 696 44.88 -4.84 46.29
C ASN A 696 43.57 -4.43 47.06
N GLU A 697 42.54 -5.28 47.33
CA GLU A 697 42.34 -6.75 47.16
C GLU A 697 40.99 -7.20 46.51
N SER A 698 40.34 -8.30 46.97
CA SER A 698 39.51 -9.19 46.09
C SER A 698 38.67 -10.29 46.82
N ILE A 699 38.00 -11.17 46.03
CA ILE A 699 37.38 -12.50 46.35
C ILE A 699 35.87 -12.50 46.78
N PRO A 700 35.03 -13.53 46.45
CA PRO A 700 33.56 -13.49 46.54
C PRO A 700 32.91 -14.54 47.53
N PRO A 701 31.80 -15.29 47.22
CA PRO A 701 30.61 -15.49 48.09
C PRO A 701 30.68 -16.70 49.05
N PRO A 702 29.60 -17.03 49.83
CA PRO A 702 28.76 -18.20 49.46
C PRO A 702 27.29 -18.28 50.01
N ASP A 703 26.49 -19.24 49.48
CA ASP A 703 25.49 -20.17 50.14
C ASP A 703 24.35 -19.65 51.07
N SER A 704 23.20 -20.33 51.32
CA SER A 704 22.49 -21.59 50.92
C SER A 704 21.00 -21.49 51.42
N GLU A 705 20.04 -22.44 51.45
CA GLU A 705 19.93 -23.92 51.27
C GLU A 705 18.48 -24.32 50.84
N ILE A 706 18.06 -25.60 50.99
CA ILE A 706 16.73 -26.19 50.62
C ILE A 706 16.41 -27.35 51.64
N PRO A 707 15.59 -28.43 51.45
CA PRO A 707 14.55 -28.82 50.45
C PRO A 707 13.18 -29.32 51.04
N SER A 708 12.14 -29.51 50.19
CA SER A 708 11.26 -30.73 50.17
C SER A 708 10.17 -30.60 49.09
N GLU A 709 9.82 -31.57 48.21
CA GLU A 709 9.91 -33.06 48.13
C GLU A 709 8.61 -33.81 48.51
N ARG A 710 7.97 -34.46 47.51
CA ARG A 710 7.29 -35.76 47.67
C ARG A 710 7.17 -36.52 46.34
N GLN A 711 6.88 -37.83 46.40
CA GLN A 711 7.13 -38.83 45.36
C GLN A 711 5.86 -39.59 44.90
N LEU A 712 5.98 -40.26 43.73
CA LEU A 712 5.19 -41.41 43.24
C LEU A 712 5.38 -42.66 44.17
N PRO A 713 4.89 -43.91 43.93
CA PRO A 713 4.19 -44.55 42.77
C PRO A 713 2.96 -45.41 43.26
N PRO A 714 2.50 -46.57 42.69
CA PRO A 714 2.84 -47.31 41.46
C PRO A 714 1.68 -47.88 40.59
N GLU A 715 2.11 -48.59 39.54
CA GLU A 715 1.45 -49.40 38.51
C GLU A 715 0.22 -50.26 38.90
N LEU A 716 -0.63 -50.58 37.90
CA LEU A 716 -1.01 -51.96 37.54
C LEU A 716 -1.70 -52.07 36.16
N THR A 717 -1.40 -53.15 35.43
CA THR A 717 -2.14 -53.70 34.26
C THR A 717 -2.24 -55.23 34.46
N PRO A 718 -2.90 -56.04 33.61
CA PRO A 718 -3.69 -55.76 32.40
C PRO A 718 -5.10 -56.42 32.41
N ASP A 719 -5.84 -56.36 31.30
CA ASP A 719 -6.49 -57.59 30.77
C ASP A 719 -6.84 -57.49 29.26
N LYS A 720 -6.73 -58.61 28.52
CA LYS A 720 -7.21 -58.76 27.12
C LYS A 720 -7.18 -60.22 26.62
N PRO A 721 -8.35 -60.84 26.39
CA PRO A 721 -8.48 -61.95 25.42
C PRO A 721 -9.80 -61.89 24.60
N THR A 722 -10.03 -62.58 23.47
CA THR A 722 -9.25 -63.21 22.37
C THR A 722 -10.27 -63.80 21.36
N THR A 723 -10.02 -63.73 20.05
CA THR A 723 -10.23 -64.78 19.01
C THR A 723 -9.76 -64.17 17.67
N GLU A 724 -8.74 -64.66 16.94
CA GLU A 724 -8.54 -66.00 16.33
C GLU A 724 -9.57 -66.33 15.23
N GLN A 725 -9.24 -66.85 14.03
CA GLN A 725 -7.98 -67.17 13.29
C GLN A 725 -8.43 -67.42 11.80
N PRO A 726 -7.77 -68.15 10.85
CA PRO A 726 -6.40 -68.71 10.75
C PRO A 726 -5.61 -68.43 9.43
N ILE A 727 -4.25 -68.46 9.51
CA ILE A 727 -3.15 -68.91 8.58
C ILE A 727 -3.38 -69.23 7.06
N PRO A 728 -2.33 -69.32 6.19
CA PRO A 728 -0.85 -69.31 6.40
C PRO A 728 -0.12 -68.23 5.51
N ASP A 729 1.15 -68.23 5.07
CA ASP A 729 2.36 -69.10 5.18
C ASP A 729 3.69 -68.31 4.85
N GLU A 730 4.82 -69.02 4.76
CA GLU A 730 6.13 -68.73 4.13
C GLU A 730 7.16 -67.74 4.74
N THR A 731 8.42 -68.21 4.77
CA THR A 731 9.72 -67.54 5.04
C THR A 731 10.85 -68.45 4.48
N PRO A 732 12.15 -68.07 4.36
CA PRO A 732 12.80 -66.74 4.44
C PRO A 732 13.81 -66.45 3.26
N ASP A 733 14.52 -65.30 3.35
CA ASP A 733 15.99 -65.12 3.16
C ASP A 733 16.54 -64.14 2.07
N LYS A 734 17.13 -63.01 2.56
CA LYS A 734 18.22 -62.13 2.00
C LYS A 734 18.06 -61.20 0.76
N SER A 735 18.19 -59.88 1.06
CA SER A 735 19.09 -58.87 0.41
C SER A 735 18.73 -58.28 -0.97
N PRO A 736 19.20 -57.05 -1.37
CA PRO A 736 19.83 -55.93 -0.63
C PRO A 736 19.02 -54.60 -0.70
N ASP A 737 19.63 -53.46 -0.32
CA ASP A 737 19.09 -52.09 -0.48
C ASP A 737 18.84 -51.66 -1.94
N ILE A 738 17.82 -50.82 -2.16
CA ILE A 738 17.37 -50.34 -3.49
C ILE A 738 17.20 -48.81 -3.58
N LYS A 739 17.06 -48.07 -2.45
CA LYS A 739 16.70 -46.63 -2.48
C LYS A 739 17.72 -45.76 -3.22
N ASP A 740 19.00 -45.94 -2.94
CA ASP A 740 20.11 -45.13 -3.45
C ASP A 740 20.28 -45.09 -4.98
N GLU A 741 19.78 -46.08 -5.72
CA GLU A 741 19.85 -46.10 -7.19
C GLU A 741 18.64 -45.38 -7.83
N VAL A 742 17.45 -45.47 -7.23
CA VAL A 742 16.22 -44.86 -7.76
C VAL A 742 16.26 -43.34 -7.68
N GLU A 743 16.77 -42.77 -6.59
CA GLU A 743 16.94 -41.32 -6.45
C GLU A 743 17.92 -40.77 -7.49
N LYS A 744 19.06 -41.44 -7.70
CA LYS A 744 20.09 -41.03 -8.68
C LYS A 744 19.60 -41.15 -10.13
N GLU A 745 18.81 -42.17 -10.46
CA GLU A 745 18.21 -42.30 -11.80
C GLU A 745 17.12 -41.25 -12.06
N THR A 746 16.49 -40.73 -11.00
CA THR A 746 15.49 -39.65 -11.08
C THR A 746 16.16 -38.28 -11.21
N GLU A 747 17.19 -38.01 -10.39
CA GLU A 747 17.98 -36.77 -10.43
C GLU A 747 18.65 -36.55 -11.80
N GLY A 748 19.12 -37.63 -12.45
CA GLY A 748 19.67 -37.57 -13.80
C GLY A 748 18.64 -37.11 -14.85
N LYS A 749 17.43 -37.69 -14.84
CA LYS A 749 16.37 -37.37 -15.81
C LYS A 749 15.87 -35.93 -15.67
N ILE A 750 15.82 -35.39 -14.45
CA ILE A 750 15.47 -33.99 -14.21
C ILE A 750 16.55 -33.06 -14.80
N LYS A 751 17.84 -33.39 -14.63
CA LYS A 751 18.95 -32.58 -15.18
C LYS A 751 19.01 -32.59 -16.71
N ASP A 752 18.69 -33.72 -17.35
CA ASP A 752 18.57 -33.78 -18.81
C ASP A 752 17.38 -32.95 -19.32
N LEU A 753 16.20 -33.04 -18.66
CA LEU A 753 15.01 -32.25 -19.03
C LEU A 753 15.23 -30.74 -18.90
N VAL A 754 15.82 -30.29 -17.79
CA VAL A 754 16.17 -28.87 -17.57
C VAL A 754 17.18 -28.39 -18.61
N LYS A 755 18.13 -29.24 -19.02
CA LYS A 755 19.11 -28.89 -20.05
C LYS A 755 18.48 -28.76 -21.44
N ASP A 756 17.54 -29.63 -21.81
CA ASP A 756 16.88 -29.56 -23.11
C ASP A 756 15.98 -28.30 -23.20
N LEU A 757 15.29 -27.93 -22.12
CA LEU A 757 14.60 -26.63 -21.98
C LEU A 757 15.58 -25.44 -22.14
N LEU A 758 16.73 -25.47 -21.46
CA LEU A 758 17.75 -24.42 -21.58
C LEU A 758 18.35 -24.30 -22.99
N ASP A 759 18.45 -25.39 -23.76
CA ASP A 759 18.91 -25.37 -25.15
C ASP A 759 17.77 -25.05 -26.15
N GLU A 760 16.51 -25.00 -25.69
CA GLU A 760 15.36 -24.44 -26.40
C GLU A 760 15.29 -22.91 -26.22
N MET A 761 15.26 -22.43 -24.98
CA MET A 761 15.16 -21.00 -24.63
C MET A 761 16.29 -20.13 -25.24
N LYS A 762 17.48 -20.70 -25.45
CA LYS A 762 18.62 -20.01 -26.08
C LYS A 762 18.43 -19.69 -27.58
N LYS A 763 17.36 -20.14 -28.23
CA LYS A 763 17.13 -19.89 -29.67
C LYS A 763 16.50 -18.53 -29.94
N ASP A 764 15.68 -18.02 -29.01
CA ASP A 764 14.82 -16.85 -29.22
C ASP A 764 15.18 -15.63 -28.33
N ALA A 765 16.31 -15.70 -27.60
CA ALA A 765 16.69 -14.69 -26.62
C ALA A 765 17.24 -13.39 -27.23
N CYS A 766 16.37 -12.38 -27.35
CA CYS A 766 16.73 -10.98 -27.13
C CYS A 766 16.43 -10.61 -25.66
N CYS A 767 17.35 -9.89 -25.02
CA CYS A 767 17.22 -9.35 -23.66
C CYS A 767 16.34 -8.06 -23.63
N PRO A 768 16.00 -7.47 -22.46
CA PRO A 768 16.29 -7.88 -21.07
C PRO A 768 15.14 -7.72 -20.04
N LYS A 769 15.08 -8.62 -19.04
CA LYS A 769 14.85 -8.36 -17.58
C LYS A 769 14.99 -9.70 -16.84
N CYS A 770 15.27 -9.69 -15.53
CA CYS A 770 15.63 -10.90 -14.79
C CYS A 770 14.47 -11.45 -13.97
N GLU A 771 13.94 -12.62 -14.34
CA GLU A 771 13.00 -13.39 -13.52
C GLU A 771 13.71 -14.42 -12.66
N THR A 772 13.22 -14.61 -11.43
CA THR A 772 13.73 -15.61 -10.48
C THR A 772 12.79 -16.80 -10.44
N ILE A 773 13.28 -17.99 -10.78
CA ILE A 773 12.46 -19.22 -10.81
C ILE A 773 12.83 -20.11 -9.62
N SER A 774 11.86 -20.37 -8.74
CA SER A 774 11.96 -21.37 -7.65
C SER A 774 11.27 -22.68 -8.04
N ILE A 775 11.94 -23.81 -7.82
CA ILE A 775 11.38 -25.15 -8.00
C ILE A 775 11.71 -26.00 -6.77
N GLY A 776 10.75 -26.11 -5.86
CA GLY A 776 10.94 -26.80 -4.58
C GLY A 776 12.04 -26.14 -3.73
N PRO A 777 13.01 -26.90 -3.18
CA PRO A 777 14.06 -26.37 -2.31
C PRO A 777 15.19 -25.64 -3.04
N TYR A 778 15.05 -25.35 -4.34
CA TYR A 778 16.07 -24.69 -5.15
C TYR A 778 15.54 -23.41 -5.82
N CYS A 779 16.37 -22.39 -5.85
CA CYS A 779 16.13 -21.10 -6.52
C CYS A 779 17.20 -20.88 -7.60
N TYR A 780 16.84 -20.21 -8.70
CA TYR A 780 17.76 -19.89 -9.80
C TYR A 780 17.77 -18.40 -10.13
N ILE A 781 18.94 -17.79 -10.00
CA ILE A 781 19.19 -16.36 -10.27
C ILE A 781 20.47 -16.25 -11.12
N CYS A 782 20.40 -15.50 -12.23
CA CYS A 782 21.54 -15.10 -13.08
C CYS A 782 22.59 -16.20 -13.40
N GLY A 783 22.16 -17.46 -13.56
CA GLY A 783 23.04 -18.60 -13.89
C GLY A 783 23.45 -19.49 -12.71
N THR A 784 23.04 -19.15 -11.49
CA THR A 784 23.42 -19.85 -10.25
C THR A 784 22.22 -20.56 -9.64
N VAL A 785 22.39 -21.84 -9.26
CA VAL A 785 21.41 -22.60 -8.48
C VAL A 785 21.78 -22.52 -6.99
N ILE A 786 20.86 -22.02 -6.17
CA ILE A 786 21.01 -21.93 -4.72
C ILE A 786 20.02 -22.92 -4.07
N LYS A 787 20.45 -23.62 -3.01
CA LYS A 787 19.58 -24.48 -2.20
C LYS A 787 19.13 -23.69 -0.97
N LYS A 788 17.83 -23.72 -0.66
CA LYS A 788 17.31 -23.16 0.59
C LYS A 788 17.75 -24.05 1.77
N ASP A 789 18.54 -23.46 2.66
CA ASP A 789 18.83 -23.87 4.04
C ASP A 789 18.68 -22.59 4.91
N ALA A 790 18.35 -22.74 6.20
CA ALA A 790 17.50 -21.74 6.88
C ALA A 790 18.19 -20.49 7.48
N ASP A 791 19.52 -20.42 7.55
CA ASP A 791 20.22 -19.43 8.39
C ASP A 791 20.86 -18.24 7.62
N ASP A 792 20.95 -18.28 6.29
CA ASP A 792 21.74 -17.32 5.48
C ASP A 792 20.94 -16.09 4.95
N PHE A 793 19.71 -15.84 5.43
CA PHE A 793 18.81 -14.86 4.79
C PHE A 793 19.24 -13.38 4.91
N LYS A 794 20.18 -13.04 5.80
CA LYS A 794 20.64 -11.65 6.01
C LYS A 794 21.82 -11.20 5.13
N GLU A 795 22.37 -12.05 4.25
CA GLU A 795 23.50 -11.68 3.37
C GLU A 795 23.10 -11.55 1.87
N VAL A 796 21.78 -11.55 1.58
CA VAL A 796 21.25 -11.56 0.19
C VAL A 796 20.74 -10.18 -0.27
N GLU A 797 20.34 -9.31 0.64
CA GLU A 797 19.78 -7.98 0.28
C GLU A 797 20.88 -6.96 -0.05
N SER A 798 22.01 -6.99 0.67
CA SER A 798 23.16 -6.08 0.46
C SER A 798 23.95 -6.32 -0.84
N GLN A 799 23.35 -6.97 -1.84
CA GLN A 799 23.88 -7.13 -3.21
C GLN A 799 22.83 -6.81 -4.30
N LYS A 800 21.73 -6.13 -3.96
CA LYS A 800 20.81 -5.54 -4.96
C LYS A 800 21.29 -4.18 -5.49
N GLU A 801 22.18 -3.48 -4.77
CA GLU A 801 22.49 -2.07 -4.98
C GLU A 801 23.91 -1.80 -5.55
N ASN A 802 24.38 -2.62 -6.50
CA ASN A 802 25.65 -2.42 -7.23
C ASN A 802 25.59 -3.02 -8.66
#